data_AF-A0A737NNA1-F1
#
_entry.id   AF-A0A737NNA1-F1
#
_cell.length_a   1.000
_cell.length_b   1.000
_cell.length_c   1.000
_cell.angle_alpha   90.00
_cell.angle_beta   90.00
_cell.angle_gamma   90.00
#
_symmetry.space_group_name_H-M   'P 1'
#
loop_
_entity.id
_entity.type
_entity.pdbx_description
1 polymer ?
#
loop_
_entity_poly.entity_id
_entity_poly.type
_entity_poly.pdbx_seq_one_letter_code
_entity_poly.pdbx_strand_id
1 'polypeptide(L)'
;MYTLFRFKFTALTVATLLGAVACTSHPSANNAKSTNNEINKKMLMQATIIDFDGNNIPDFVSASKNSTLSLSPERYIMGNKSLKWDWQAGSTVTIHHPIKQVPDSVASKIWGRKATQVLSFWIYNESPVDDYMIVDLGRGLGPSGSPDTGIKVKMNFSGWRAIGVSLQNDLEGREIEGLGISENEAGESGARNTIASGAKSDMDDIRFKAPLKAPSGTFYIDRIMLSIDDARYQWSDDQVKTRLHVPKIDFRLPKKLPPPTAGELAATDGIRDALVRVFIQVNTDENGLVIVDNYEKLRSAFAALRIKRNAEGKLSGRHIITDKQKVLYQPEFMSAVDKQRFDDYVYLADYATLMFNISRLYQVSTVPAQRQALVDMYILMTQHLLDQGFVDGSALVTTHHWGYSSRWWYISAMMMSDELEKHHLRQQVADALLWYSREFKANFDMRPGSESSDLDYFNTLSRQHLALLMLEPDPAKRIALLKRFGEYINVALSQIPPGSRDGLRPDGTAWRHEGNYPGYSFPAFKNASQLVYMLQGTPFEVRKEGRAALKKAMVSAWIYSNPATSMGLAGRHPFNSSSVKLFQDSFRWLALAGNPQTGEKVDKDLAAIYLQITKTPEHESEALFGQTIKPASLPQGNWTFNGGAFGIHRFSDKMVTLKAYNSNVWSSEIYYANNRYGRYQSHGAVQVLPYGSQKEIGFTQDGWDWNRNPGTTTIHLPLAELDSPNPHTLMLRGDQPFSGHSSLAGKYGMFAFKFDAPSMPKFDSSFTARKTALETENRLVLLGSNISNSTTKYPTETTLFQHGITDKAHALWVNGERITAFPYQRTLGEGDWLIDGHGTGYLLTLGAKGEVRRQHQVSANDKTRKPTEADISVAWLSHGEKPQNAEYEYLMVLEATPGRMQQLANDYRAGKKPYEVLRKDNVAHIVRDNVTKTIGYTAFSAVTPADGVVKSIPQPAIIMAQSRGDKELIVSGVTPDLNMTRTTAATPVPISVTLHGQWQASVPNPQVSVRAAGGTTELTFSSYFGIPQEIILKYQP
;
A
#
# COMPACT_ATOMS: atom_id res chain seq x y z
N MET A 1 0.52 40.50 -24.42
CA MET A 1 1.42 41.24 -23.53
C MET A 1 2.07 40.25 -22.57
N TYR A 2 3.36 39.98 -22.83
CA TYR A 2 4.45 39.39 -22.01
C TYR A 2 4.07 38.24 -21.03
N THR A 3 4.32 36.94 -21.25
CA THR A 3 5.49 36.15 -21.72
C THR A 3 6.82 36.44 -21.02
N LEU A 4 7.41 35.43 -20.36
CA LEU A 4 8.77 34.96 -20.68
C LEU A 4 9.06 33.55 -20.14
N PHE A 5 9.25 32.62 -21.08
CA PHE A 5 10.07 31.41 -20.95
C PHE A 5 11.55 31.82 -20.77
N ARG A 6 12.33 31.06 -20.00
CA ARG A 6 13.80 31.07 -20.08
C ARG A 6 14.32 29.68 -20.45
N PHE A 7 14.67 29.54 -21.72
CA PHE A 7 15.71 28.63 -22.20
C PHE A 7 17.06 29.05 -21.59
N LYS A 8 17.89 28.09 -21.20
CA LYS A 8 19.34 28.29 -21.08
C LYS A 8 20.03 27.45 -22.15
N PHE A 9 20.43 28.11 -23.22
CA PHE A 9 21.57 27.68 -24.03
C PHE A 9 22.83 28.31 -23.42
N THR A 10 23.89 27.53 -23.26
CA THR A 10 25.25 28.05 -23.18
C THR A 10 26.06 27.26 -24.18
N ALA A 11 26.50 27.93 -25.24
CA ALA A 11 27.54 27.46 -26.14
C ALA A 11 28.89 27.98 -25.62
N LEU A 12 29.93 27.13 -25.62
CA LEU A 12 31.33 27.57 -25.64
C LEU A 12 32.17 26.42 -26.25
N THR A 13 32.40 26.47 -27.57
CA THR A 13 33.64 26.89 -28.26
C THR A 13 34.66 25.76 -28.43
N VAL A 14 34.87 25.41 -29.70
CA VAL A 14 35.93 24.54 -30.21
C VAL A 14 37.28 25.26 -30.13
N ALA A 15 38.28 24.61 -29.54
CA ALA A 15 39.70 24.88 -29.81
C ALA A 15 40.45 23.55 -29.85
N THR A 16 41.16 23.35 -30.95
CA THR A 16 41.86 22.13 -31.36
C THR A 16 43.33 22.13 -30.92
N LEU A 17 43.83 20.90 -30.70
CA LEU A 17 45.19 20.37 -30.87
C LEU A 17 46.20 20.26 -29.69
N LEU A 18 46.69 19.00 -29.60
CA LEU A 18 47.99 18.47 -29.17
C LEU A 18 48.19 18.01 -27.72
N GLY A 19 48.38 16.69 -27.57
CA GLY A 19 48.90 16.03 -26.37
C GLY A 19 48.50 14.56 -26.24
N ALA A 20 48.97 13.71 -27.15
CA ALA A 20 48.78 12.26 -27.07
C ALA A 20 49.58 11.66 -25.90
N VAL A 21 48.91 10.96 -24.97
CA VAL A 21 49.49 9.84 -24.23
C VAL A 21 48.41 8.76 -24.06
N ALA A 22 48.75 7.56 -24.52
CA ALA A 22 47.85 6.42 -24.62
C ALA A 22 47.43 5.86 -23.26
N CYS A 23 46.12 5.75 -23.04
CA CYS A 23 45.53 4.70 -22.22
C CYS A 23 44.56 3.92 -23.10
N THR A 24 45.03 2.79 -23.63
CA THR A 24 44.22 1.82 -24.36
C THR A 24 43.17 1.24 -23.42
N SER A 25 41.92 1.69 -23.53
CA SER A 25 40.78 1.00 -22.93
C SER A 25 40.49 -0.25 -23.75
N HIS A 26 40.77 -1.43 -23.20
CA HIS A 26 40.20 -2.68 -23.73
C HIS A 26 38.67 -2.60 -23.64
N PRO A 27 37.92 -2.78 -24.75
CA PRO A 27 36.48 -2.96 -24.67
C PRO A 27 36.22 -4.31 -24.01
N SER A 28 35.80 -4.31 -22.75
CA SER A 28 35.44 -5.53 -22.05
C SER A 28 34.22 -6.15 -22.72
N ALA A 29 34.28 -7.46 -23.00
CA ALA A 29 33.19 -8.24 -23.60
C ALA A 29 31.86 -8.19 -22.80
N ASN A 30 31.89 -7.64 -21.58
CA ASN A 30 30.71 -7.44 -20.72
C ASN A 30 29.82 -6.27 -21.19
N ASN A 31 30.38 -5.19 -21.74
CA ASN A 31 29.58 -4.06 -22.23
C ASN A 31 28.82 -4.41 -23.52
N ALA A 32 29.40 -5.22 -24.42
CA ALA A 32 28.70 -5.68 -25.62
C ALA A 32 27.51 -6.61 -25.29
N LYS A 33 27.64 -7.46 -24.25
CA LYS A 33 26.54 -8.33 -23.78
C LYS A 33 25.41 -7.56 -23.11
N SER A 34 25.71 -6.52 -22.30
CA SER A 34 24.66 -5.71 -21.68
C SER A 34 23.90 -4.89 -22.73
N THR A 35 24.62 -4.26 -23.67
CA THR A 35 24.01 -3.48 -24.75
C THR A 35 23.18 -4.37 -25.68
N ASN A 36 23.65 -5.57 -26.03
CA ASN A 36 22.85 -6.53 -26.81
C ASN A 36 21.60 -7.00 -26.07
N ASN A 37 21.67 -7.21 -24.75
CA ASN A 37 20.50 -7.57 -23.94
C ASN A 37 19.48 -6.43 -23.85
N GLU A 38 19.94 -5.17 -23.73
CA GLU A 38 19.06 -4.00 -23.73
C GLU A 38 18.41 -3.76 -25.10
N ILE A 39 19.17 -3.90 -26.19
CA ILE A 39 18.64 -3.83 -27.56
C ILE A 39 17.60 -4.92 -27.78
N ASN A 40 17.89 -6.17 -27.41
CA ASN A 40 16.95 -7.29 -27.53
C ASN A 40 15.69 -7.09 -26.68
N LYS A 41 15.81 -6.54 -25.46
CA LYS A 41 14.67 -6.21 -24.61
C LYS A 41 13.81 -5.12 -25.25
N LYS A 42 14.43 -4.03 -25.73
CA LYS A 42 13.70 -2.95 -26.39
C LYS A 42 12.96 -3.47 -27.63
N MET A 43 13.63 -4.25 -28.47
CA MET A 43 13.02 -4.80 -29.68
C MET A 43 11.80 -5.70 -29.39
N LEU A 44 11.81 -6.48 -28.32
CA LEU A 44 10.70 -7.37 -27.96
C LEU A 44 9.60 -6.69 -27.15
N MET A 45 9.92 -5.67 -26.35
CA MET A 45 8.95 -4.93 -25.53
C MET A 45 8.28 -3.77 -26.28
N GLN A 46 8.88 -3.29 -27.37
CA GLN A 46 8.30 -2.25 -28.21
C GLN A 46 7.04 -2.78 -28.90
N ALA A 47 5.91 -2.14 -28.64
CA ALA A 47 4.65 -2.47 -29.30
C ALA A 47 4.71 -2.13 -30.79
N THR A 48 4.07 -2.96 -31.61
CA THR A 48 3.78 -2.62 -33.01
C THR A 48 2.38 -2.04 -33.08
N ILE A 49 2.28 -0.76 -33.46
CA ILE A 49 1.02 -0.02 -33.53
C ILE A 49 0.73 0.32 -34.99
N ILE A 50 -0.46 -0.07 -35.46
CA ILE A 50 -1.01 0.33 -36.75
C ILE A 50 -2.08 1.38 -36.45
N ASP A 51 -1.76 2.62 -36.84
CA ASP A 51 -2.70 3.73 -36.88
C ASP A 51 -2.97 4.18 -38.31
N PHE A 52 -4.00 5.00 -38.48
CA PHE A 52 -4.53 5.40 -39.78
C PHE A 52 -4.38 6.91 -40.03
N ASP A 53 -3.31 7.50 -39.49
CA ASP A 53 -3.03 8.96 -39.49
C ASP A 53 -2.54 9.51 -40.85
N GLY A 54 -2.52 8.68 -41.90
CA GLY A 54 -2.08 9.03 -43.25
C GLY A 54 -3.12 9.78 -44.09
N ASN A 55 -2.82 10.02 -45.37
CA ASN A 55 -3.74 10.68 -46.31
C ASN A 55 -4.52 9.70 -47.21
N ASN A 56 -3.97 8.51 -47.45
CA ASN A 56 -4.56 7.47 -48.28
C ASN A 56 -4.73 6.18 -47.47
N ILE A 57 -5.63 5.30 -47.90
CA ILE A 57 -5.71 3.93 -47.36
C ILE A 57 -4.34 3.26 -47.54
N PRO A 58 -3.73 2.72 -46.48
CA PRO A 58 -2.41 2.11 -46.61
C PRO A 58 -2.44 0.86 -47.50
N ASP A 59 -1.37 0.64 -48.27
CA ASP A 59 -1.26 -0.50 -49.21
C ASP A 59 -1.32 -1.87 -48.52
N PHE A 60 -1.07 -1.92 -47.21
CA PHE A 60 -1.21 -3.12 -46.39
C PHE A 60 -2.67 -3.40 -45.97
N VAL A 61 -3.64 -2.61 -46.44
CA VAL A 61 -5.08 -2.82 -46.15
C VAL A 61 -5.80 -3.18 -47.44
N SER A 62 -6.50 -4.32 -47.43
CA SER A 62 -7.34 -4.75 -48.55
C SER A 62 -8.77 -5.02 -48.10
N ALA A 63 -9.72 -4.96 -49.04
CA ALA A 63 -11.13 -5.14 -48.76
C ALA A 63 -11.78 -6.09 -49.77
N SER A 64 -12.77 -6.87 -49.35
CA SER A 64 -13.57 -7.69 -50.26
C SER A 64 -14.47 -6.83 -51.15
N LYS A 65 -15.09 -7.48 -52.15
CA LYS A 65 -16.29 -6.90 -52.79
C LYS A 65 -17.31 -6.53 -51.70
N ASN A 66 -18.03 -5.43 -51.91
CA ASN A 66 -19.04 -4.89 -51.00
C ASN A 66 -18.52 -4.29 -49.68
N SER A 67 -17.22 -3.99 -49.61
CA SER A 67 -16.61 -3.14 -48.58
C SER A 67 -16.09 -1.85 -49.21
N THR A 68 -16.40 -0.69 -48.61
CA THR A 68 -15.82 0.60 -48.98
C THR A 68 -14.98 1.13 -47.82
N LEU A 69 -13.72 1.49 -48.10
CA LEU A 69 -12.78 1.99 -47.11
C LEU A 69 -12.49 3.47 -47.31
N SER A 70 -12.46 4.23 -46.21
CA SER A 70 -12.01 5.62 -46.19
C SER A 70 -11.31 5.93 -44.86
N LEU A 71 -10.50 6.99 -44.83
CA LEU A 71 -9.94 7.51 -43.59
C LEU A 71 -10.83 8.63 -43.07
N SER A 72 -11.27 8.54 -41.81
CA SER A 72 -12.20 9.52 -41.23
C SER A 72 -11.60 10.23 -40.01
N PRO A 73 -11.62 11.58 -39.98
CA PRO A 73 -11.27 12.36 -38.80
C PRO A 73 -12.45 12.51 -37.82
N GLU A 74 -13.63 11.96 -38.14
CA GLU A 74 -14.82 12.10 -37.29
C GLU A 74 -14.65 11.41 -35.93
N ARG A 75 -13.95 10.26 -35.93
CA ARG A 75 -13.75 9.41 -34.76
C ARG A 75 -12.35 8.81 -34.82
N TYR A 76 -11.58 8.91 -33.75
CA TYR A 76 -10.26 8.32 -33.65
C TYR A 76 -9.88 8.10 -32.18
N ILE A 77 -8.93 7.20 -31.96
CA ILE A 77 -8.30 6.89 -30.68
C ILE A 77 -6.85 7.38 -30.68
N MET A 78 -6.07 7.05 -31.72
CA MET A 78 -4.66 7.45 -31.83
C MET A 78 -4.41 8.26 -33.11
N GLY A 79 -3.68 9.38 -33.00
CA GLY A 79 -3.49 10.29 -34.14
C GLY A 79 -4.72 11.18 -34.36
N ASN A 80 -5.12 11.40 -35.61
CA ASN A 80 -6.27 12.26 -35.96
C ASN A 80 -7.31 11.63 -36.89
N LYS A 81 -7.15 10.35 -37.28
CA LYS A 81 -8.04 9.61 -38.18
C LYS A 81 -8.14 8.15 -37.78
N SER A 82 -9.25 7.50 -38.13
CA SER A 82 -9.43 6.04 -38.08
C SER A 82 -9.81 5.47 -39.44
N LEU A 83 -9.72 4.15 -39.58
CA LEU A 83 -10.23 3.44 -40.75
C LEU A 83 -11.74 3.32 -40.66
N LYS A 84 -12.46 4.04 -41.52
CA LYS A 84 -13.89 3.88 -41.71
C LYS A 84 -14.14 2.78 -42.73
N TRP A 85 -14.96 1.81 -42.33
CA TRP A 85 -15.38 0.69 -43.15
C TRP A 85 -16.91 0.68 -43.28
N ASP A 86 -17.38 1.01 -44.47
CA ASP A 86 -18.78 0.83 -44.87
C ASP A 86 -18.91 -0.59 -45.46
N TRP A 87 -19.71 -1.44 -44.81
CA TRP A 87 -19.73 -2.88 -45.03
C TRP A 87 -21.10 -3.39 -45.44
N GLN A 88 -21.13 -4.50 -46.17
CA GLN A 88 -22.30 -5.36 -46.35
C GLN A 88 -22.12 -6.70 -45.63
N ALA A 89 -23.21 -7.42 -45.41
CA ALA A 89 -23.23 -8.68 -44.68
C ALA A 89 -22.11 -9.64 -45.13
N GLY A 90 -21.27 -10.08 -44.18
CA GLY A 90 -20.19 -11.04 -44.43
C GLY A 90 -18.98 -10.55 -45.24
N SER A 91 -18.97 -9.28 -45.69
CA SER A 91 -17.81 -8.65 -46.32
C SER A 91 -16.61 -8.55 -45.36
N THR A 92 -15.40 -8.38 -45.90
CA THR A 92 -14.16 -8.42 -45.11
C THR A 92 -13.24 -7.23 -45.37
N VAL A 93 -12.39 -6.95 -44.39
CA VAL A 93 -11.21 -6.10 -44.46
C VAL A 93 -10.03 -6.90 -43.92
N THR A 94 -8.93 -6.96 -44.66
CA THR A 94 -7.69 -7.63 -44.24
C THR A 94 -6.59 -6.59 -44.03
N ILE A 95 -5.89 -6.71 -42.90
CA ILE A 95 -4.67 -5.97 -42.58
C ILE A 95 -3.49 -6.94 -42.75
N HIS A 96 -2.66 -6.68 -43.74
CA HIS A 96 -1.45 -7.44 -44.07
C HIS A 96 -0.31 -7.02 -43.12
N HIS A 97 -0.13 -7.78 -42.04
CA HIS A 97 0.85 -7.49 -41.01
C HIS A 97 1.45 -8.77 -40.39
N PRO A 98 2.78 -8.97 -40.46
CA PRO A 98 3.46 -10.10 -39.83
C PRO A 98 3.21 -10.21 -38.32
N ILE A 99 2.75 -11.37 -37.86
CA ILE A 99 2.48 -11.70 -36.46
C ILE A 99 3.51 -12.72 -35.99
N LYS A 100 4.64 -12.22 -35.47
CA LYS A 100 5.63 -13.08 -34.83
C LYS A 100 5.24 -13.33 -33.38
N GLN A 101 4.76 -14.55 -33.10
CA GLN A 101 4.37 -14.93 -31.74
C GLN A 101 5.58 -14.94 -30.79
N VAL A 102 5.44 -14.28 -29.64
CA VAL A 102 6.39 -14.34 -28.51
C VAL A 102 5.80 -15.23 -27.42
N PRO A 103 6.45 -16.35 -27.06
CA PRO A 103 5.96 -17.22 -25.99
C PRO A 103 5.90 -16.50 -24.64
N ASP A 104 4.89 -16.81 -23.83
CA ASP A 104 4.69 -16.23 -22.49
C ASP A 104 5.92 -16.37 -21.58
N SER A 105 6.66 -17.47 -21.70
CA SER A 105 7.90 -17.70 -20.93
C SER A 105 9.02 -16.71 -21.31
N VAL A 106 9.13 -16.37 -22.59
CA VAL A 106 10.09 -15.39 -23.12
C VAL A 106 9.66 -13.98 -22.72
N ALA A 107 8.39 -13.64 -22.95
CA ALA A 107 7.81 -12.36 -22.56
C ALA A 107 8.00 -12.11 -21.05
N SER A 108 7.72 -13.14 -20.23
CA SER A 108 7.81 -13.03 -18.78
C SER A 108 9.25 -12.84 -18.29
N LYS A 109 10.19 -13.57 -18.90
CA LYS A 109 11.62 -13.48 -18.58
C LYS A 109 12.19 -12.10 -18.93
N ILE A 110 11.83 -11.56 -20.09
CA ILE A 110 12.35 -10.27 -20.58
C ILE A 110 11.79 -9.10 -19.80
N TRP A 111 10.49 -9.12 -19.52
CA TRP A 111 9.88 -8.06 -18.74
C TRP A 111 10.30 -8.12 -17.28
N GLY A 112 10.46 -9.34 -16.76
CA GLY A 112 10.57 -9.61 -15.33
C GLY A 112 9.19 -9.48 -14.70
N ARG A 113 8.24 -10.33 -15.09
CA ARG A 113 6.96 -10.63 -14.40
C ARG A 113 6.13 -11.48 -15.34
N LYS A 114 5.04 -12.09 -14.86
CA LYS A 114 4.16 -12.87 -15.75
C LYS A 114 3.59 -11.99 -16.87
N ALA A 115 3.80 -12.39 -18.11
CA ALA A 115 3.51 -11.62 -19.30
C ALA A 115 3.00 -12.49 -20.44
N THR A 116 2.25 -11.91 -21.36
CA THR A 116 1.78 -12.55 -22.60
C THR A 116 1.76 -11.55 -23.75
N GLN A 117 1.88 -12.03 -24.99
CA GLN A 117 1.68 -11.18 -26.17
C GLN A 117 0.19 -11.03 -26.48
N VAL A 118 -0.25 -9.80 -26.70
CA VAL A 118 -1.64 -9.42 -26.87
C VAL A 118 -1.85 -8.80 -28.25
N LEU A 119 -2.90 -9.25 -28.94
CA LEU A 119 -3.52 -8.50 -30.03
C LEU A 119 -4.64 -7.65 -29.44
N SER A 120 -4.61 -6.35 -29.72
CA SER A 120 -5.65 -5.44 -29.27
C SER A 120 -5.96 -4.35 -30.29
N PHE A 121 -7.21 -3.92 -30.34
CA PHE A 121 -7.68 -2.87 -31.25
C PHE A 121 -8.90 -2.15 -30.67
N TRP A 122 -9.25 -1.00 -31.24
CA TRP A 122 -10.49 -0.30 -30.94
C TRP A 122 -11.45 -0.38 -32.11
N ILE A 123 -12.73 -0.52 -31.79
CA ILE A 123 -13.81 -0.51 -32.77
C ILE A 123 -14.95 0.39 -32.30
N TYR A 124 -15.41 1.27 -33.18
CA TYR A 124 -16.60 2.08 -32.99
C TYR A 124 -17.75 1.50 -33.79
N ASN A 125 -18.90 1.36 -33.16
CA ASN A 125 -20.15 1.03 -33.83
C ASN A 125 -21.16 2.16 -33.64
N GLU A 126 -21.74 2.66 -34.73
CA GLU A 126 -22.77 3.70 -34.65
C GLU A 126 -24.13 3.10 -34.24
N SER A 127 -24.45 1.90 -34.75
CA SER A 127 -25.73 1.24 -34.55
C SER A 127 -25.54 -0.19 -34.06
N PRO A 128 -26.09 -0.58 -32.89
CA PRO A 128 -25.94 -1.95 -32.37
C PRO A 128 -26.39 -3.01 -33.37
N VAL A 129 -25.59 -4.08 -33.53
CA VAL A 129 -25.90 -5.24 -34.36
C VAL A 129 -25.91 -6.49 -33.49
N ASP A 130 -27.05 -7.17 -33.35
CA ASP A 130 -27.16 -8.40 -32.53
C ASP A 130 -26.62 -9.66 -33.23
N ASP A 131 -25.33 -9.57 -33.57
CA ASP A 131 -24.55 -10.59 -34.24
C ASP A 131 -23.05 -10.37 -33.94
N TYR A 132 -22.19 -11.20 -34.52
CA TYR A 132 -20.75 -11.17 -34.27
C TYR A 132 -19.96 -10.67 -35.49
N MET A 133 -18.99 -9.81 -35.23
CA MET A 133 -17.83 -9.66 -36.12
C MET A 133 -16.87 -10.82 -35.84
N ILE A 134 -16.29 -11.41 -36.89
CA ILE A 134 -15.23 -12.42 -36.76
C ILE A 134 -13.89 -11.75 -37.04
N VAL A 135 -12.92 -11.95 -36.16
CA VAL A 135 -11.54 -11.49 -36.35
C VAL A 135 -10.65 -12.71 -36.50
N ASP A 136 -10.17 -12.91 -37.72
CA ASP A 136 -9.38 -14.06 -38.14
C ASP A 136 -7.89 -13.70 -38.19
N LEU A 137 -7.03 -14.65 -37.81
CA LEU A 137 -5.58 -14.59 -37.96
C LEU A 137 -5.12 -15.77 -38.82
N GLY A 138 -4.18 -15.54 -39.73
CA GLY A 138 -3.68 -16.61 -40.58
C GLY A 138 -2.63 -16.16 -41.58
N ARG A 139 -2.37 -17.07 -42.52
CA ARG A 139 -1.36 -16.92 -43.58
C ARG A 139 -2.03 -16.64 -44.92
N GLY A 140 -1.72 -15.50 -45.55
CA GLY A 140 -2.24 -15.14 -46.88
C GLY A 140 -3.76 -15.10 -46.96
N LEU A 141 -4.43 -14.55 -45.94
CA LEU A 141 -5.88 -14.40 -45.85
C LEU A 141 -6.42 -13.41 -46.90
N GLY A 142 -6.86 -13.96 -48.04
CA GLY A 142 -7.78 -13.28 -48.95
C GLY A 142 -9.22 -13.20 -48.40
N PRO A 143 -10.18 -12.63 -49.15
CA PRO A 143 -11.58 -12.52 -48.72
C PRO A 143 -12.27 -13.85 -48.34
N SER A 144 -11.80 -14.97 -48.91
CA SER A 144 -12.35 -16.32 -48.71
C SER A 144 -11.34 -17.33 -48.15
N GLY A 145 -10.14 -16.91 -47.77
CA GLY A 145 -9.10 -17.82 -47.25
C GLY A 145 -9.47 -18.44 -45.90
N SER A 146 -9.04 -19.67 -45.63
CA SER A 146 -9.26 -20.32 -44.33
C SER A 146 -8.34 -19.72 -43.26
N PRO A 147 -8.87 -19.29 -42.10
CA PRO A 147 -8.04 -18.77 -41.01
C PRO A 147 -7.30 -19.89 -40.29
N ASP A 148 -6.16 -19.56 -39.66
CA ASP A 148 -5.47 -20.48 -38.75
C ASP A 148 -6.15 -20.46 -37.35
N THR A 149 -6.61 -19.29 -36.90
CA THR A 149 -7.28 -19.08 -35.61
C THR A 149 -8.02 -17.75 -35.60
N GLY A 150 -8.78 -17.42 -34.55
CA GLY A 150 -9.48 -16.15 -34.45
C GLY A 150 -10.32 -15.99 -33.18
N ILE A 151 -11.11 -14.91 -33.16
CA ILE A 151 -12.06 -14.58 -32.09
C ILE A 151 -13.40 -14.10 -32.66
N LYS A 152 -14.45 -14.19 -31.84
CA LYS A 152 -15.75 -13.56 -32.11
C LYS A 152 -15.89 -12.29 -31.25
N VAL A 153 -16.37 -11.21 -31.85
CA VAL A 153 -16.65 -9.94 -31.16
C VAL A 153 -18.14 -9.62 -31.32
N LYS A 154 -18.89 -9.59 -30.22
CA LYS A 154 -20.32 -9.27 -30.24
C LYS A 154 -20.51 -7.79 -30.56
N MET A 155 -21.27 -7.47 -31.61
CA MET A 155 -21.43 -6.10 -32.12
C MET A 155 -22.66 -5.37 -31.58
N ASN A 156 -23.32 -5.92 -30.56
CA ASN A 156 -24.54 -5.37 -29.96
C ASN A 156 -24.21 -4.23 -28.97
N PHE A 157 -23.60 -3.17 -29.48
CA PHE A 157 -23.23 -1.98 -28.73
C PHE A 157 -23.15 -0.76 -29.66
N SER A 158 -23.17 0.43 -29.06
CA SER A 158 -22.79 1.69 -29.70
C SER A 158 -21.64 2.38 -28.96
N GLY A 159 -20.91 3.24 -29.66
CA GLY A 159 -19.71 3.90 -29.13
C GLY A 159 -18.42 3.09 -29.34
N TRP A 160 -17.32 3.55 -28.76
CA TRP A 160 -16.03 2.83 -28.78
C TRP A 160 -16.03 1.62 -27.85
N ARG A 161 -15.39 0.52 -28.29
CA ARG A 161 -14.99 -0.62 -27.44
C ARG A 161 -13.56 -1.00 -27.76
N ALA A 162 -12.80 -1.40 -26.74
CA ALA A 162 -11.47 -1.96 -26.91
C ALA A 162 -11.54 -3.49 -26.78
N ILE A 163 -10.94 -4.18 -27.75
CA ILE A 163 -10.79 -5.63 -27.76
C ILE A 163 -9.33 -5.95 -27.50
N GLY A 164 -9.04 -6.96 -26.68
CA GLY A 164 -7.68 -7.37 -26.34
C GLY A 164 -7.63 -8.81 -25.89
N VAL A 165 -6.83 -9.62 -26.59
CA VAL A 165 -6.75 -11.07 -26.37
C VAL A 165 -5.29 -11.53 -26.39
N SER A 166 -4.94 -12.46 -25.50
CA SER A 166 -3.65 -13.14 -25.54
C SER A 166 -3.58 -14.02 -26.79
N LEU A 167 -2.56 -13.80 -27.62
CA LEU A 167 -2.31 -14.60 -28.82
C LEU A 167 -2.00 -16.07 -28.49
N GLN A 168 -1.51 -16.35 -27.28
CA GLN A 168 -1.21 -17.70 -26.85
C GLN A 168 -2.38 -18.38 -26.13
N ASN A 169 -3.20 -17.62 -25.40
CA ASN A 169 -4.12 -18.21 -24.41
C ASN A 169 -5.61 -17.99 -24.67
N ASP A 170 -6.00 -17.01 -25.50
CA ASP A 170 -7.41 -16.59 -25.64
C ASP A 170 -8.00 -16.84 -27.04
N LEU A 171 -7.22 -17.41 -27.97
CA LEU A 171 -7.69 -17.68 -29.33
C LEU A 171 -8.40 -19.03 -29.43
N GLU A 172 -9.47 -19.08 -30.22
CA GLU A 172 -10.17 -20.33 -30.52
C GLU A 172 -9.41 -21.08 -31.63
N GLY A 173 -9.01 -22.33 -31.39
CA GLY A 173 -8.67 -23.25 -32.49
C GLY A 173 -9.97 -23.70 -33.15
N ARG A 174 -10.06 -23.68 -34.48
CA ARG A 174 -11.22 -24.25 -35.19
C ARG A 174 -10.83 -25.41 -36.10
N GLU A 175 -11.44 -26.55 -35.84
CA GLU A 175 -12.16 -27.32 -36.87
C GLU A 175 -13.65 -27.01 -36.70
N ILE A 176 -14.32 -26.41 -37.71
CA ILE A 176 -15.79 -26.29 -37.83
C ILE A 176 -16.08 -26.14 -39.35
N GLU A 177 -16.81 -26.97 -40.10
CA GLU A 177 -17.81 -28.00 -39.80
C GLU A 177 -17.94 -28.98 -40.98
N GLY A 178 -18.25 -30.23 -40.66
CA GLY A 178 -18.86 -31.25 -41.51
C GLY A 178 -19.25 -32.41 -40.59
N LEU A 179 -20.56 -32.67 -40.48
CA LEU A 179 -21.25 -33.63 -39.58
C LEU A 179 -21.78 -33.02 -38.28
N GLY A 180 -23.09 -32.80 -38.27
CA GLY A 180 -23.83 -32.24 -37.14
C GLY A 180 -23.86 -33.16 -35.93
N ILE A 181 -23.73 -32.55 -34.75
CA ILE A 181 -24.22 -33.08 -33.48
C ILE A 181 -24.79 -31.91 -32.68
N SER A 182 -25.96 -32.14 -32.11
CA SER A 182 -26.83 -31.19 -31.41
C SER A 182 -26.21 -30.54 -30.18
N GLU A 183 -26.72 -29.35 -29.87
CA GLU A 183 -26.58 -28.64 -28.60
C GLU A 183 -26.90 -29.55 -27.41
N ASN A 184 -26.08 -29.47 -26.35
CA ASN A 184 -26.47 -29.90 -25.01
C ASN A 184 -26.18 -28.79 -24.00
N GLU A 185 -27.16 -28.61 -23.12
CA GLU A 185 -27.29 -27.55 -22.12
C GLU A 185 -26.33 -27.66 -20.93
N ALA A 186 -26.12 -26.48 -20.31
CA ALA A 186 -25.84 -26.17 -18.91
C ALA A 186 -25.14 -27.18 -17.97
N GLY A 187 -24.01 -26.72 -17.41
CA GLY A 187 -23.60 -27.01 -16.04
C GLY A 187 -22.49 -28.04 -15.87
N GLU A 188 -21.27 -27.57 -15.61
CA GLU A 188 -20.44 -27.98 -14.46
C GLU A 188 -19.04 -27.35 -14.54
N SER A 189 -18.60 -26.82 -13.41
CA SER A 189 -17.26 -26.29 -13.18
C SER A 189 -16.26 -27.44 -13.04
N GLY A 190 -15.35 -27.57 -14.01
CA GLY A 190 -14.22 -28.48 -13.95
C GLY A 190 -13.11 -28.00 -14.88
N ALA A 191 -11.89 -27.98 -14.38
CA ALA A 191 -10.69 -27.49 -15.05
C ALA A 191 -10.57 -27.97 -16.51
N ARG A 192 -10.67 -27.03 -17.47
CA ARG A 192 -10.27 -27.29 -18.86
C ARG A 192 -8.76 -27.03 -18.99
N ASN A 193 -7.99 -28.11 -18.90
CA ASN A 193 -6.65 -28.15 -19.50
C ASN A 193 -6.83 -28.13 -21.03
N THR A 194 -6.22 -27.12 -21.67
CA THR A 194 -5.68 -27.01 -23.05
C THR A 194 -6.16 -28.04 -24.09
N ILE A 195 -6.51 -27.66 -25.32
CA ILE A 195 -5.57 -27.11 -26.32
C ILE A 195 -6.23 -25.98 -27.12
N ALA A 196 -5.82 -24.74 -26.89
CA ALA A 196 -5.87 -23.70 -27.90
C ALA A 196 -4.64 -23.89 -28.78
N SER A 197 -4.79 -24.13 -30.08
CA SER A 197 -3.69 -23.92 -31.01
C SER A 197 -3.44 -22.41 -31.06
N GLY A 198 -2.57 -21.90 -30.18
CA GLY A 198 -2.21 -20.48 -30.15
C GLY A 198 -1.72 -19.99 -31.51
N ALA A 199 -1.62 -18.66 -31.65
CA ALA A 199 -1.09 -18.00 -32.84
C ALA A 199 0.17 -18.69 -33.38
N LYS A 200 0.22 -19.03 -34.67
CA LYS A 200 1.45 -19.56 -35.27
C LYS A 200 2.45 -18.43 -35.49
N SER A 201 3.74 -18.73 -35.46
CA SER A 201 4.81 -17.72 -35.54
C SER A 201 4.99 -17.09 -36.92
N ASP A 202 4.32 -17.63 -37.94
CA ASP A 202 4.43 -17.28 -39.36
C ASP A 202 3.13 -16.69 -39.94
N MET A 203 2.15 -16.31 -39.10
CA MET A 203 0.95 -15.62 -39.58
C MET A 203 1.30 -14.20 -40.04
N ASP A 204 0.59 -13.70 -41.05
CA ASP A 204 0.86 -12.41 -41.69
C ASP A 204 -0.38 -11.57 -41.97
N ASP A 205 -1.56 -12.04 -41.57
CA ASP A 205 -2.82 -11.33 -41.83
C ASP A 205 -3.77 -11.30 -40.63
N ILE A 206 -4.45 -10.15 -40.48
CA ILE A 206 -5.57 -9.95 -39.56
C ILE A 206 -6.80 -9.59 -40.40
N ARG A 207 -7.81 -10.48 -40.47
CA ARG A 207 -9.02 -10.26 -41.27
C ARG A 207 -10.24 -10.02 -40.37
N PHE A 208 -10.87 -8.86 -40.55
CA PHE A 208 -12.15 -8.50 -39.93
C PHE A 208 -13.27 -8.86 -40.89
N LYS A 209 -14.23 -9.69 -40.45
CA LYS A 209 -15.41 -10.11 -41.23
C LYS A 209 -16.67 -9.57 -40.59
N ALA A 210 -17.47 -8.87 -41.41
CA ALA A 210 -18.69 -8.21 -40.98
C ALA A 210 -19.74 -9.24 -40.52
N PRO A 211 -20.66 -8.84 -39.62
CA PRO A 211 -21.78 -9.70 -39.24
C PRO A 211 -22.65 -10.09 -40.43
N LEU A 212 -23.43 -11.16 -40.28
CA LEU A 212 -24.28 -11.72 -41.33
C LEU A 212 -25.74 -11.31 -41.21
N LYS A 213 -26.24 -11.06 -39.99
CA LYS A 213 -27.66 -10.78 -39.75
C LYS A 213 -28.11 -9.39 -40.19
N ALA A 214 -27.22 -8.41 -40.18
CA ALA A 214 -27.52 -7.05 -40.64
C ALA A 214 -27.06 -6.89 -42.10
N PRO A 215 -27.87 -6.28 -42.98
CA PRO A 215 -27.56 -6.21 -44.42
C PRO A 215 -26.33 -5.35 -44.72
N SER A 216 -26.12 -4.29 -43.94
CA SER A 216 -25.01 -3.35 -44.06
C SER A 216 -24.84 -2.50 -42.81
N GLY A 217 -23.71 -1.82 -42.69
CA GLY A 217 -23.47 -0.81 -41.67
C GLY A 217 -22.12 -0.10 -41.84
N THR A 218 -21.71 0.62 -40.81
CA THR A 218 -20.44 1.35 -40.77
C THR A 218 -19.71 1.04 -39.47
N PHE A 219 -18.43 0.68 -39.57
CA PHE A 219 -17.52 0.56 -38.43
C PHE A 219 -16.35 1.52 -38.57
N TYR A 220 -15.80 1.95 -37.44
CA TYR A 220 -14.50 2.61 -37.39
C TYR A 220 -13.53 1.72 -36.62
N ILE A 221 -12.37 1.42 -37.19
CA ILE A 221 -11.33 0.60 -36.57
C ILE A 221 -10.10 1.47 -36.38
N ASP A 222 -9.50 1.40 -35.20
CA ASP A 222 -8.30 2.18 -34.89
C ASP A 222 -7.37 1.46 -33.90
N ARG A 223 -6.11 1.90 -33.86
CA ARG A 223 -5.05 1.44 -32.95
C ARG A 223 -4.99 -0.09 -32.89
N ILE A 224 -4.74 -0.74 -34.03
CA ILE A 224 -4.48 -2.18 -34.05
C ILE A 224 -3.06 -2.39 -33.54
N MET A 225 -2.89 -3.24 -32.53
CA MET A 225 -1.64 -3.31 -31.79
C MET A 225 -1.27 -4.73 -31.39
N LEU A 226 0.00 -5.06 -31.59
CA LEU A 226 0.68 -6.22 -31.01
C LEU A 226 1.62 -5.72 -29.92
N SER A 227 1.45 -6.19 -28.69
CA SER A 227 2.30 -5.78 -27.57
C SER A 227 2.50 -6.89 -26.54
N ILE A 228 3.48 -6.72 -25.65
CA ILE A 228 3.61 -7.56 -24.45
C ILE A 228 2.82 -6.90 -23.32
N ASP A 229 1.95 -7.65 -22.65
CA ASP A 229 1.14 -7.15 -21.53
C ASP A 229 1.17 -8.10 -20.33
N ASP A 230 0.68 -7.63 -19.19
CA ASP A 230 0.55 -8.42 -17.97
C ASP A 230 -0.44 -9.54 -18.20
N ALA A 231 -0.06 -10.78 -17.91
CA ALA A 231 -0.90 -11.95 -18.18
C ALA A 231 -2.19 -12.02 -17.32
N ARG A 232 -2.50 -11.00 -16.51
CA ARG A 232 -3.67 -10.97 -15.61
C ARG A 232 -4.79 -10.05 -16.08
N TYR A 233 -4.60 -9.29 -17.16
CA TYR A 233 -5.42 -8.09 -17.40
C TYR A 233 -6.26 -8.07 -18.68
N GLN A 234 -6.21 -9.12 -19.51
CA GLN A 234 -7.09 -9.23 -20.69
C GLN A 234 -8.48 -9.73 -20.26
N TRP A 235 -9.28 -8.89 -19.59
CA TRP A 235 -10.57 -9.28 -19.00
C TRP A 235 -11.67 -9.45 -20.06
N SER A 236 -12.52 -10.47 -19.86
CA SER A 236 -13.74 -10.66 -20.63
C SER A 236 -14.73 -9.54 -20.37
N ASP A 237 -15.55 -9.26 -21.38
CA ASP A 237 -16.68 -8.35 -21.30
C ASP A 237 -17.85 -8.82 -22.19
N ASP A 238 -18.82 -7.95 -22.46
CA ASP A 238 -20.00 -8.32 -23.24
C ASP A 238 -19.67 -8.49 -24.75
N GLN A 239 -18.53 -7.98 -25.20
CA GLN A 239 -18.06 -8.04 -26.59
C GLN A 239 -17.16 -9.25 -26.83
N VAL A 240 -16.21 -9.54 -25.94
CA VAL A 240 -15.22 -10.60 -26.12
C VAL A 240 -15.05 -11.46 -24.86
N LYS A 241 -14.95 -12.78 -25.07
CA LYS A 241 -14.61 -13.75 -24.03
C LYS A 241 -13.11 -14.05 -24.06
N THR A 242 -12.49 -14.04 -22.89
CA THR A 242 -11.09 -14.38 -22.65
C THR A 242 -11.00 -15.43 -21.54
N ARG A 243 -9.80 -15.90 -21.21
CA ARG A 243 -9.60 -16.78 -20.04
C ARG A 243 -9.87 -16.11 -18.68
N LEU A 244 -10.00 -14.79 -18.64
CA LEU A 244 -10.10 -14.00 -17.40
C LEU A 244 -11.49 -13.37 -17.30
N HIS A 245 -12.29 -13.80 -16.32
CA HIS A 245 -13.63 -13.26 -16.10
C HIS A 245 -13.71 -12.57 -14.73
N VAL A 246 -14.16 -11.31 -14.72
CA VAL A 246 -14.50 -10.57 -13.50
C VAL A 246 -16.02 -10.43 -13.43
N PRO A 247 -16.70 -11.14 -12.52
CA PRO A 247 -18.17 -11.21 -12.49
C PRO A 247 -18.80 -9.87 -12.09
N LYS A 248 -20.01 -9.57 -12.63
CA LYS A 248 -20.79 -8.37 -12.26
C LYS A 248 -21.19 -8.39 -10.77
N ILE A 249 -21.42 -7.21 -10.19
CA ILE A 249 -21.96 -7.07 -8.83
C ILE A 249 -23.39 -7.58 -8.76
N ASP A 250 -23.73 -8.24 -7.66
CA ASP A 250 -25.08 -8.71 -7.36
C ASP A 250 -25.42 -8.31 -5.93
N PHE A 251 -26.25 -7.28 -5.80
CA PHE A 251 -26.71 -6.81 -4.50
C PHE A 251 -27.65 -7.80 -3.80
N ARG A 252 -28.26 -8.77 -4.50
CA ARG A 252 -29.20 -9.76 -3.92
C ARG A 252 -30.34 -9.12 -3.12
N LEU A 253 -30.93 -8.06 -3.65
CA LEU A 253 -32.12 -7.49 -3.04
C LEU A 253 -33.32 -8.43 -3.24
N PRO A 254 -34.24 -8.53 -2.27
CA PRO A 254 -35.44 -9.33 -2.45
C PRO A 254 -36.33 -8.71 -3.55
N LYS A 255 -37.11 -9.56 -4.24
CA LYS A 255 -37.97 -9.12 -5.36
C LYS A 255 -39.03 -8.09 -4.96
N LYS A 256 -39.45 -8.08 -3.68
CA LYS A 256 -40.38 -7.09 -3.12
C LYS A 256 -39.68 -6.34 -2.00
N LEU A 257 -39.65 -5.02 -2.09
CA LEU A 257 -39.09 -4.12 -1.10
C LEU A 257 -40.20 -3.41 -0.33
N PRO A 258 -40.05 -3.18 0.98
CA PRO A 258 -41.02 -2.40 1.75
C PRO A 258 -41.00 -0.93 1.28
N PRO A 259 -42.13 -0.22 1.40
CA PRO A 259 -42.18 1.20 1.09
C PRO A 259 -41.30 2.00 2.08
N PRO A 260 -40.58 3.03 1.59
CA PRO A 260 -39.87 3.98 2.44
C PRO A 260 -40.75 4.68 3.47
N THR A 261 -40.26 4.81 4.69
CA THR A 261 -40.85 5.72 5.68
C THR A 261 -40.37 7.16 5.45
N ALA A 262 -41.13 8.15 5.94
CA ALA A 262 -40.73 9.57 5.86
C ALA A 262 -39.38 9.84 6.55
N GLY A 263 -39.11 9.16 7.67
CA GLY A 263 -37.83 9.28 8.38
C GLY A 263 -36.64 8.74 7.58
N GLU A 264 -36.82 7.65 6.83
CA GLU A 264 -35.76 7.08 5.98
C GLU A 264 -35.47 7.95 4.76
N LEU A 265 -36.50 8.58 4.18
CA LEU A 265 -36.33 9.54 3.09
C LEU A 265 -35.55 10.77 3.56
N ALA A 266 -35.96 11.37 4.69
CA ALA A 266 -35.26 12.51 5.28
C ALA A 266 -33.81 12.15 5.67
N ALA A 267 -33.57 10.95 6.21
CA ALA A 267 -32.22 10.47 6.51
C ALA A 267 -31.36 10.31 5.25
N THR A 268 -31.95 9.86 4.14
CA THR A 268 -31.25 9.73 2.86
C THR A 268 -30.82 11.10 2.32
N ASP A 269 -31.71 12.10 2.39
CA ASP A 269 -31.37 13.47 2.03
C ASP A 269 -30.26 14.05 2.93
N GLY A 270 -30.35 13.80 4.25
CA GLY A 270 -29.32 14.19 5.21
C GLY A 270 -27.94 13.58 4.92
N ILE A 271 -27.89 12.33 4.48
CA ILE A 271 -26.65 11.66 4.04
C ILE A 271 -26.10 12.31 2.77
N ARG A 272 -26.95 12.60 1.78
CA ARG A 272 -26.53 13.32 0.56
C ARG A 272 -25.96 14.69 0.91
N ASP A 273 -26.61 15.44 1.79
CA ASP A 273 -26.12 16.75 2.22
C ASP A 273 -24.80 16.63 2.99
N ALA A 274 -24.63 15.60 3.82
CA ALA A 274 -23.38 15.33 4.50
C ALA A 274 -22.24 15.01 3.53
N LEU A 275 -22.51 14.19 2.49
CA LEU A 275 -21.56 13.91 1.41
C LEU A 275 -21.15 15.20 0.70
N VAL A 276 -22.12 16.01 0.25
CA VAL A 276 -21.83 17.30 -0.41
C VAL A 276 -20.99 18.19 0.50
N ARG A 277 -21.40 18.38 1.77
CA ARG A 277 -20.65 19.19 2.74
C ARG A 277 -19.22 18.72 2.90
N VAL A 278 -19.00 17.41 3.10
CA VAL A 278 -17.66 16.82 3.25
C VAL A 278 -16.78 17.17 2.05
N PHE A 279 -17.30 17.10 0.82
CA PHE A 279 -16.53 17.32 -0.40
C PHE A 279 -16.39 18.79 -0.85
N ILE A 280 -17.27 19.70 -0.42
CA ILE A 280 -17.09 21.15 -0.65
C ILE A 280 -16.23 21.81 0.44
N GLN A 281 -16.15 21.25 1.65
CA GLN A 281 -15.34 21.76 2.76
C GLN A 281 -13.90 21.21 2.78
N VAL A 282 -13.53 20.35 1.82
CA VAL A 282 -12.15 19.90 1.68
C VAL A 282 -11.26 21.12 1.41
N ASN A 283 -10.33 21.39 2.33
CA ASN A 283 -9.40 22.52 2.30
C ASN A 283 -7.97 22.10 1.91
N THR A 284 -7.71 20.82 1.64
CA THR A 284 -6.37 20.27 1.35
C THR A 284 -6.40 19.25 0.22
N ASP A 285 -5.25 19.08 -0.44
CA ASP A 285 -5.07 18.12 -1.52
C ASP A 285 -5.11 16.68 -0.99
N GLU A 286 -6.30 16.08 -0.94
CA GLU A 286 -6.48 14.68 -0.53
C GLU A 286 -6.06 13.73 -1.66
N ASN A 287 -5.09 12.85 -1.43
CA ASN A 287 -4.77 11.73 -2.33
C ASN A 287 -4.59 12.13 -3.80
N GLY A 288 -3.92 13.26 -4.06
CA GLY A 288 -3.68 13.79 -5.41
C GLY A 288 -4.86 14.59 -6.00
N LEU A 289 -5.95 14.80 -5.26
CA LEU A 289 -7.00 15.75 -5.62
C LEU A 289 -6.45 17.17 -5.49
N VAL A 290 -6.35 17.90 -6.60
CA VAL A 290 -6.04 19.33 -6.60
C VAL A 290 -7.35 20.10 -6.69
N ILE A 291 -7.69 20.86 -5.65
CA ILE A 291 -8.91 21.69 -5.63
C ILE A 291 -8.71 22.92 -6.52
N VAL A 292 -9.66 23.16 -7.43
CA VAL A 292 -9.66 24.31 -8.32
C VAL A 292 -11.03 24.99 -8.29
N ASP A 293 -11.15 26.03 -7.46
CA ASP A 293 -12.38 26.83 -7.35
C ASP A 293 -12.42 28.02 -8.33
N ASN A 294 -11.42 28.16 -9.21
CA ASN A 294 -11.36 29.21 -10.22
C ASN A 294 -12.04 28.77 -11.53
N TYR A 295 -13.15 29.43 -11.87
CA TYR A 295 -13.94 29.14 -13.07
C TYR A 295 -13.16 29.18 -14.38
N GLU A 296 -12.31 30.19 -14.59
CA GLU A 296 -11.55 30.32 -15.84
C GLU A 296 -10.49 29.23 -15.98
N LYS A 297 -9.88 28.79 -14.87
CA LYS A 297 -8.99 27.63 -14.87
C LYS A 297 -9.74 26.35 -15.26
N LEU A 298 -10.95 26.14 -14.74
CA LEU A 298 -11.77 24.98 -15.11
C LEU A 298 -12.19 25.04 -16.58
N ARG A 299 -12.61 26.21 -17.07
CA ARG A 299 -12.96 26.43 -18.49
C ARG A 299 -11.76 26.16 -19.41
N SER A 300 -10.57 26.61 -19.02
CA SER A 300 -9.34 26.37 -19.78
C SER A 300 -8.94 24.89 -19.77
N ALA A 301 -9.05 24.21 -18.62
CA ALA A 301 -8.77 22.78 -18.51
C ALA A 301 -9.74 21.94 -19.35
N PHE A 302 -11.04 22.27 -19.31
CA PHE A 302 -12.07 21.68 -20.16
C PHE A 302 -11.78 21.91 -21.65
N ALA A 303 -11.47 23.14 -22.06
CA ALA A 303 -11.15 23.45 -23.45
C ALA A 303 -9.95 22.64 -23.99
N ALA A 304 -8.97 22.34 -23.12
CA ALA A 304 -7.80 21.53 -23.47
C ALA A 304 -8.13 20.04 -23.74
N LEU A 305 -9.33 19.57 -23.37
CA LEU A 305 -9.84 18.23 -23.74
C LEU A 305 -10.31 18.16 -25.19
N ARG A 306 -10.55 19.32 -25.82
CA ARG A 306 -10.97 19.45 -27.23
C ARG A 306 -12.26 18.69 -27.56
N ILE A 307 -13.17 18.59 -26.59
CA ILE A 307 -14.46 17.90 -26.76
C ILE A 307 -15.38 18.77 -27.62
N LYS A 308 -15.86 18.23 -28.74
CA LYS A 308 -16.70 18.96 -29.69
C LYS A 308 -17.72 18.05 -30.38
N ARG A 309 -18.83 18.65 -30.79
CA ARG A 309 -19.79 18.06 -31.73
C ARG A 309 -19.58 18.65 -33.13
N ASN A 310 -19.60 17.83 -34.16
CA ASN A 310 -19.64 18.32 -35.55
C ASN A 310 -21.06 18.76 -35.94
N ALA A 311 -21.26 19.20 -37.19
CA ALA A 311 -22.55 19.69 -37.69
C ALA A 311 -23.65 18.61 -37.64
N GLU A 312 -23.26 17.34 -37.74
CA GLU A 312 -24.12 16.17 -37.65
C GLU A 312 -24.33 15.68 -36.20
N GLY A 313 -23.80 16.41 -35.21
CA GLY A 313 -23.93 16.09 -33.78
C GLY A 313 -22.99 14.99 -33.27
N LYS A 314 -22.08 14.44 -34.10
CA LYS A 314 -21.11 13.41 -33.71
C LYS A 314 -20.06 13.97 -32.77
N LEU A 315 -19.80 13.23 -31.70
CA LEU A 315 -18.91 13.63 -30.61
C LEU A 315 -17.47 13.16 -30.86
N SER A 316 -16.50 14.02 -30.57
CA SER A 316 -15.06 13.72 -30.61
C SER A 316 -14.31 14.50 -29.52
N GLY A 317 -13.10 14.05 -29.18
CA GLY A 317 -12.21 14.69 -28.21
C GLY A 317 -10.95 13.84 -27.98
N ARG A 318 -10.08 14.26 -27.06
CA ARG A 318 -8.85 13.53 -26.74
C ARG A 318 -9.17 12.17 -26.08
N HIS A 319 -8.44 11.13 -26.47
CA HIS A 319 -8.65 9.78 -25.92
C HIS A 319 -8.36 9.73 -24.41
N ILE A 320 -9.18 8.97 -23.68
CA ILE A 320 -9.08 8.80 -22.23
C ILE A 320 -8.55 7.42 -21.90
N ILE A 321 -7.51 7.35 -21.07
CA ILE A 321 -6.85 6.10 -20.64
C ILE A 321 -6.60 6.10 -19.13
N THR A 322 -6.67 4.95 -18.47
CA THR A 322 -6.25 4.82 -17.06
C THR A 322 -4.73 4.71 -16.92
N ASP A 323 -4.21 4.95 -15.71
CA ASP A 323 -2.80 4.76 -15.40
C ASP A 323 -2.34 3.30 -15.55
N LYS A 324 -3.29 2.35 -15.55
CA LYS A 324 -3.07 0.92 -15.71
C LYS A 324 -3.22 0.42 -17.15
N GLN A 325 -4.16 0.97 -17.92
CA GLN A 325 -4.30 0.65 -19.35
C GLN A 325 -3.05 1.00 -20.15
N LYS A 326 -2.29 2.03 -19.74
CA LYS A 326 -1.03 2.38 -20.43
C LYS A 326 0.00 1.26 -20.44
N VAL A 327 -0.07 0.33 -19.48
CA VAL A 327 0.88 -0.78 -19.38
C VAL A 327 0.89 -1.62 -20.65
N LEU A 328 -0.28 -1.82 -21.26
CA LEU A 328 -0.48 -2.53 -22.53
C LEU A 328 0.40 -1.95 -23.66
N TYR A 329 0.73 -0.65 -23.60
CA TYR A 329 1.49 0.06 -24.60
C TYR A 329 3.01 0.04 -24.39
N GLN A 330 3.47 -0.40 -23.21
CA GLN A 330 4.89 -0.40 -22.83
C GLN A 330 5.59 0.96 -23.09
N PRO A 331 5.13 2.08 -22.48
CA PRO A 331 5.49 3.44 -22.92
C PRO A 331 6.99 3.75 -22.88
N GLU A 332 7.74 3.04 -22.05
CA GLU A 332 9.20 3.17 -21.93
C GLU A 332 9.96 2.65 -23.15
N PHE A 333 9.31 1.80 -23.97
CA PHE A 333 9.90 1.14 -25.14
C PHE A 333 9.32 1.63 -26.47
N MET A 334 8.39 2.59 -26.46
CA MET A 334 7.76 3.15 -27.66
C MET A 334 8.77 3.78 -28.64
N SER A 335 8.41 3.79 -29.92
CA SER A 335 9.05 4.67 -30.89
C SER A 335 8.77 6.14 -30.54
N ALA A 336 9.60 7.06 -31.05
CA ALA A 336 9.38 8.49 -30.81
C ALA A 336 8.03 8.99 -31.36
N VAL A 337 7.59 8.44 -32.49
CA VAL A 337 6.32 8.80 -33.14
C VAL A 337 5.13 8.31 -32.31
N ASP A 338 5.15 7.05 -31.88
CA ASP A 338 4.08 6.48 -31.05
C ASP A 338 4.01 7.18 -29.69
N LYS A 339 5.17 7.51 -29.11
CA LYS A 339 5.24 8.22 -27.84
C LYS A 339 4.64 9.61 -27.93
N GLN A 340 4.94 10.36 -28.98
CA GLN A 340 4.37 11.69 -29.21
C GLN A 340 2.84 11.64 -29.32
N ARG A 341 2.31 10.64 -30.03
CA ARG A 341 0.86 10.43 -30.17
C ARG A 341 0.21 10.00 -28.85
N PHE A 342 0.84 9.07 -28.14
CA PHE A 342 0.41 8.61 -26.82
C PHE A 342 0.38 9.74 -25.80
N ASP A 343 1.30 10.71 -25.89
CA ASP A 343 1.35 11.88 -24.99
C ASP A 343 0.21 12.89 -25.19
N ASP A 344 -0.57 12.78 -26.29
CA ASP A 344 -1.82 13.54 -26.44
C ASP A 344 -3.00 12.88 -25.68
N TYR A 345 -2.87 11.66 -25.17
CA TYR A 345 -3.92 11.03 -24.36
C TYR A 345 -4.13 11.76 -23.03
N VAL A 346 -5.33 11.60 -22.45
CA VAL A 346 -5.70 12.14 -21.14
C VAL A 346 -5.82 11.00 -20.13
N TYR A 347 -5.20 11.14 -18.97
CA TYR A 347 -5.41 10.18 -17.88
C TYR A 347 -6.80 10.35 -17.27
N LEU A 348 -7.52 9.23 -17.08
CA LEU A 348 -8.86 9.25 -16.47
C LEU A 348 -8.87 9.88 -15.08
N ALA A 349 -7.80 9.71 -14.28
CA ALA A 349 -7.67 10.34 -12.97
C ALA A 349 -7.75 11.88 -13.05
N ASP A 350 -7.09 12.49 -14.04
CA ASP A 350 -7.09 13.94 -14.26
C ASP A 350 -8.46 14.39 -14.80
N TYR A 351 -9.04 13.61 -15.71
CA TYR A 351 -10.37 13.86 -16.27
C TYR A 351 -11.46 13.85 -15.19
N ALA A 352 -11.47 12.81 -14.35
CA ALA A 352 -12.40 12.66 -13.23
C ALA A 352 -12.18 13.73 -12.16
N THR A 353 -10.94 14.17 -11.94
CA THR A 353 -10.62 15.30 -11.06
C THR A 353 -11.20 16.60 -11.58
N LEU A 354 -11.13 16.85 -12.89
CA LEU A 354 -11.78 18.01 -13.51
C LEU A 354 -13.30 17.95 -13.37
N MET A 355 -13.92 16.79 -13.60
CA MET A 355 -15.36 16.58 -13.38
C MET A 355 -15.76 16.88 -11.92
N PHE A 356 -14.95 16.44 -10.96
CA PHE A 356 -15.15 16.76 -9.54
C PHE A 356 -15.04 18.26 -9.26
N ASN A 357 -14.01 18.95 -9.75
CA ASN A 357 -13.87 20.38 -9.49
C ASN A 357 -15.01 21.21 -10.14
N ILE A 358 -15.47 20.82 -11.33
CA ILE A 358 -16.64 21.44 -11.98
C ILE A 358 -17.90 21.25 -11.14
N SER A 359 -18.18 20.03 -10.69
CA SER A 359 -19.34 19.74 -9.85
C SER A 359 -19.27 20.40 -8.47
N ARG A 360 -18.08 20.48 -7.86
CA ARG A 360 -17.85 21.24 -6.62
C ARG A 360 -18.13 22.72 -6.80
N LEU A 361 -17.59 23.36 -7.84
CA LEU A 361 -17.84 24.77 -8.11
C LEU A 361 -19.32 25.02 -8.42
N TYR A 362 -20.00 24.08 -9.09
CA TYR A 362 -21.45 24.14 -9.29
C TYR A 362 -22.21 24.13 -7.95
N GLN A 363 -21.80 23.32 -6.98
CA GLN A 363 -22.46 23.26 -5.67
C GLN A 363 -22.33 24.57 -4.86
N VAL A 364 -21.24 25.32 -5.03
CA VAL A 364 -21.00 26.56 -4.26
C VAL A 364 -21.32 27.85 -5.03
N SER A 365 -21.43 27.79 -6.36
CA SER A 365 -21.72 28.96 -7.20
C SER A 365 -23.18 29.40 -7.06
N THR A 366 -23.38 30.70 -6.84
CA THR A 366 -24.69 31.36 -6.83
C THR A 366 -25.01 32.10 -8.13
N VAL A 367 -24.10 32.10 -9.12
CA VAL A 367 -24.24 32.86 -10.37
C VAL A 367 -24.93 32.00 -11.44
N PRO A 368 -26.16 32.31 -11.90
CA PRO A 368 -26.92 31.42 -12.78
C PRO A 368 -26.22 31.06 -14.10
N ALA A 369 -25.65 32.05 -14.80
CA ALA A 369 -24.95 31.81 -16.06
C ALA A 369 -23.70 30.92 -15.87
N GLN A 370 -23.00 31.09 -14.77
CA GLN A 370 -21.84 30.26 -14.42
C GLN A 370 -22.27 28.83 -14.11
N ARG A 371 -23.34 28.66 -13.31
CA ARG A 371 -23.92 27.35 -12.99
C ARG A 371 -24.30 26.61 -14.27
N GLN A 372 -25.00 27.26 -15.19
CA GLN A 372 -25.39 26.65 -16.46
C GLN A 372 -24.16 26.22 -17.27
N ALA A 373 -23.15 27.08 -17.41
CA ALA A 373 -21.92 26.73 -18.12
C ALA A 373 -21.17 25.54 -17.47
N LEU A 374 -21.18 25.43 -16.15
CA LEU A 374 -20.61 24.29 -15.42
C LEU A 374 -21.39 22.99 -15.71
N VAL A 375 -22.73 23.06 -15.75
CA VAL A 375 -23.58 21.94 -16.17
C VAL A 375 -23.25 21.52 -17.60
N ASP A 376 -23.20 22.46 -18.54
CA ASP A 376 -22.94 22.16 -19.95
C ASP A 376 -21.57 21.46 -20.15
N MET A 377 -20.53 21.95 -19.46
CA MET A 377 -19.21 21.30 -19.46
C MET A 377 -19.28 19.88 -18.88
N TYR A 378 -19.92 19.71 -17.73
CA TYR A 378 -20.03 18.41 -17.06
C TYR A 378 -20.80 17.37 -17.88
N ILE A 379 -21.92 17.77 -18.49
CA ILE A 379 -22.74 16.91 -19.34
C ILE A 379 -21.97 16.52 -20.60
N LEU A 380 -21.29 17.45 -21.26
CA LEU A 380 -20.50 17.13 -22.45
C LEU A 380 -19.32 16.21 -22.12
N MET A 381 -18.65 16.42 -20.98
CA MET A 381 -17.61 15.52 -20.49
C MET A 381 -18.15 14.11 -20.20
N THR A 382 -19.34 14.01 -19.61
CA THR A 382 -19.99 12.73 -19.32
C THR A 382 -20.31 11.97 -20.60
N GLN A 383 -20.91 12.65 -21.58
CA GLN A 383 -21.23 12.06 -22.89
C GLN A 383 -19.97 11.57 -23.61
N HIS A 384 -18.88 12.34 -23.55
CA HIS A 384 -17.60 11.94 -24.13
C HIS A 384 -17.03 10.71 -23.44
N LEU A 385 -17.04 10.68 -22.10
CA LEU A 385 -16.51 9.55 -21.33
C LEU A 385 -17.26 8.25 -21.67
N LEU A 386 -18.59 8.31 -21.77
CA LEU A 386 -19.42 7.16 -22.17
C LEU A 386 -19.16 6.75 -23.63
N ASP A 387 -19.03 7.71 -24.57
CA ASP A 387 -18.72 7.44 -25.98
C ASP A 387 -17.33 6.82 -26.18
N GLN A 388 -16.36 7.15 -25.33
CA GLN A 388 -15.04 6.52 -25.25
C GLN A 388 -15.08 5.06 -24.73
N GLY A 389 -16.25 4.55 -24.36
CA GLY A 389 -16.45 3.15 -23.97
C GLY A 389 -16.44 2.89 -22.47
N PHE A 390 -16.39 3.92 -21.62
CA PHE A 390 -16.49 3.76 -20.17
C PHE A 390 -17.95 3.52 -19.75
N VAL A 391 -18.49 2.35 -20.08
CA VAL A 391 -19.90 1.96 -19.93
C VAL A 391 -20.07 0.56 -19.37
N ASP A 392 -21.30 0.19 -18.96
CA ASP A 392 -21.60 -1.20 -18.60
C ASP A 392 -21.28 -2.16 -19.77
N GLY A 393 -20.73 -3.32 -19.41
CA GLY A 393 -20.39 -4.37 -20.34
C GLY A 393 -19.07 -4.16 -21.10
N SER A 394 -18.27 -3.12 -20.84
CA SER A 394 -16.98 -2.90 -21.52
C SER A 394 -15.76 -2.96 -20.61
N ALA A 395 -14.83 -3.91 -20.83
CA ALA A 395 -13.62 -4.06 -20.00
C ALA A 395 -12.44 -3.17 -20.42
N LEU A 396 -12.47 -2.61 -21.64
CA LEU A 396 -11.47 -1.66 -22.16
C LEU A 396 -10.00 -2.15 -22.07
N VAL A 397 -9.81 -3.48 -22.07
CA VAL A 397 -8.53 -4.22 -21.92
C VAL A 397 -7.77 -4.01 -20.60
N THR A 398 -8.25 -3.19 -19.68
CA THR A 398 -8.32 -3.50 -18.24
C THR A 398 -8.64 -2.23 -17.46
N THR A 399 -9.35 -2.36 -16.35
CA THR A 399 -9.60 -1.27 -15.41
C THR A 399 -9.21 -1.68 -14.00
N HIS A 400 -8.22 -2.56 -13.84
CA HIS A 400 -7.70 -2.89 -12.51
C HIS A 400 -7.16 -1.63 -11.80
N HIS A 401 -7.24 -1.63 -10.49
CA HIS A 401 -7.02 -0.49 -9.61
C HIS A 401 -7.94 0.69 -9.96
N TRP A 402 -9.18 0.38 -10.36
CA TRP A 402 -10.19 1.31 -10.87
C TRP A 402 -10.31 2.57 -10.00
N GLY A 403 -10.38 2.37 -8.68
CA GLY A 403 -10.55 3.47 -7.71
C GLY A 403 -9.47 4.56 -7.82
N TYR A 404 -8.25 4.27 -8.26
CA TYR A 404 -7.22 5.31 -8.47
C TYR A 404 -7.51 6.23 -9.65
N SER A 405 -8.18 5.72 -10.70
CA SER A 405 -8.53 6.52 -11.87
C SER A 405 -9.92 7.16 -11.75
N SER A 406 -10.84 6.59 -10.98
CA SER A 406 -12.26 6.95 -11.06
C SER A 406 -12.89 7.49 -9.78
N ARG A 407 -12.19 7.48 -8.64
CA ARG A 407 -12.79 7.83 -7.33
C ARG A 407 -13.54 9.17 -7.32
N TRP A 408 -13.09 10.14 -8.11
CA TRP A 408 -13.70 11.46 -8.21
C TRP A 408 -14.89 11.51 -9.16
N TRP A 409 -14.99 10.58 -10.13
CA TRP A 409 -16.14 10.44 -11.00
C TRP A 409 -17.40 10.07 -10.20
N TYR A 410 -17.33 9.08 -9.31
CA TYR A 410 -18.46 8.70 -8.43
C TYR A 410 -19.00 9.87 -7.62
N ILE A 411 -18.10 10.61 -6.96
CA ILE A 411 -18.49 11.74 -6.11
C ILE A 411 -19.07 12.86 -6.96
N SER A 412 -18.45 13.16 -8.11
CA SER A 412 -18.97 14.17 -9.04
C SER A 412 -20.34 13.82 -9.61
N ALA A 413 -20.58 12.54 -9.93
CA ALA A 413 -21.87 12.07 -10.41
C ALA A 413 -22.95 12.19 -9.33
N MET A 414 -22.63 11.87 -8.07
CA MET A 414 -23.54 12.08 -6.95
C MET A 414 -23.86 13.56 -6.75
N MET A 415 -22.88 14.46 -6.82
CA MET A 415 -23.12 15.91 -6.73
C MET A 415 -23.90 16.48 -7.92
N MET A 416 -23.89 15.80 -9.07
CA MET A 416 -24.60 16.22 -10.29
C MET A 416 -25.84 15.37 -10.57
N SER A 417 -26.35 14.61 -9.59
CA SER A 417 -27.41 13.62 -9.80
C SER A 417 -28.65 14.18 -10.48
N ASP A 418 -29.05 15.38 -10.09
CA ASP A 418 -30.28 16.01 -10.59
C ASP A 418 -30.10 16.53 -12.01
N GLU A 419 -28.93 17.06 -12.35
CA GLU A 419 -28.61 17.49 -13.71
C GLU A 419 -28.43 16.27 -14.63
N LEU A 420 -27.81 15.19 -14.14
CA LEU A 420 -27.74 13.93 -14.88
C LEU A 420 -29.13 13.35 -15.16
N GLU A 421 -30.09 13.49 -14.24
CA GLU A 421 -31.48 13.06 -14.44
C GLU A 421 -32.17 13.89 -15.53
N LYS A 422 -32.08 15.23 -15.45
CA LYS A 422 -32.66 16.15 -16.45
C LYS A 422 -32.15 15.88 -17.87
N HIS A 423 -30.92 15.39 -18.00
CA HIS A 423 -30.30 15.05 -19.27
C HIS A 423 -30.40 13.55 -19.63
N HIS A 424 -31.14 12.75 -18.86
CA HIS A 424 -31.35 11.30 -19.08
C HIS A 424 -30.05 10.46 -19.06
N LEU A 425 -29.03 10.91 -18.32
CA LEU A 425 -27.72 10.24 -18.21
C LEU A 425 -27.53 9.52 -16.87
N ARG A 426 -28.35 9.79 -15.85
CA ARG A 426 -28.16 9.25 -14.49
C ARG A 426 -28.02 7.74 -14.46
N GLN A 427 -28.97 7.01 -15.08
CA GLN A 427 -28.97 5.55 -15.10
C GLN A 427 -27.73 4.99 -15.81
N GLN A 428 -27.40 5.53 -16.98
CA GLN A 428 -26.25 5.08 -17.77
C GLN A 428 -24.92 5.29 -17.02
N VAL A 429 -24.77 6.41 -16.30
CA VAL A 429 -23.62 6.67 -15.45
C VAL A 429 -23.58 5.73 -14.24
N ALA A 430 -24.72 5.49 -13.59
CA ALA A 430 -24.81 4.55 -12.47
C ALA A 430 -24.42 3.11 -12.90
N ASP A 431 -24.89 2.66 -14.06
CA ASP A 431 -24.59 1.34 -14.61
C ASP A 431 -23.10 1.20 -14.99
N ALA A 432 -22.52 2.24 -15.61
CA ALA A 432 -21.10 2.27 -15.90
C ALA A 432 -20.24 2.19 -14.63
N LEU A 433 -20.55 3.01 -13.63
CA LEU A 433 -19.85 3.01 -12.35
C LEU A 433 -20.02 1.67 -11.62
N LEU A 434 -21.23 1.08 -11.64
CA LEU A 434 -21.48 -0.25 -11.06
C LEU A 434 -20.66 -1.32 -11.78
N TRP A 435 -20.62 -1.32 -13.11
CA TRP A 435 -19.85 -2.26 -13.90
C TRP A 435 -18.37 -2.24 -13.54
N TYR A 436 -17.74 -1.08 -13.45
CA TYR A 436 -16.32 -1.00 -13.11
C TYR A 436 -16.03 -1.26 -11.62
N SER A 437 -17.01 -1.04 -10.74
CA SER A 437 -16.89 -1.39 -9.32
C SER A 437 -16.72 -2.90 -9.08
N ARG A 438 -17.00 -3.75 -10.08
CA ARG A 438 -16.90 -5.21 -9.98
C ARG A 438 -15.50 -5.74 -9.65
N GLU A 439 -14.45 -4.92 -9.81
CA GLU A 439 -13.12 -5.25 -9.27
C GLU A 439 -13.19 -5.55 -7.76
N PHE A 440 -14.02 -4.80 -7.03
CA PHE A 440 -14.24 -4.96 -5.60
C PHE A 440 -15.59 -5.64 -5.32
N LYS A 441 -15.98 -6.62 -6.16
CA LYS A 441 -17.26 -7.34 -6.02
C LYS A 441 -17.48 -7.86 -4.60
N ALA A 442 -16.44 -8.40 -3.95
CA ALA A 442 -16.52 -8.89 -2.58
C ALA A 442 -16.99 -7.81 -1.58
N ASN A 443 -16.73 -6.53 -1.87
CA ASN A 443 -17.20 -5.41 -1.07
C ASN A 443 -18.53 -4.84 -1.58
N PHE A 444 -18.69 -4.68 -2.88
CA PHE A 444 -19.87 -4.07 -3.48
C PHE A 444 -21.12 -4.95 -3.45
N ASP A 445 -20.99 -6.28 -3.39
CA ASP A 445 -22.14 -7.18 -3.15
C ASP A 445 -22.75 -6.95 -1.74
N MET A 446 -22.03 -6.26 -0.85
CA MET A 446 -22.41 -6.03 0.55
C MET A 446 -22.79 -7.31 1.27
N ARG A 447 -22.07 -8.40 0.99
CA ARG A 447 -22.17 -9.67 1.70
C ARG A 447 -20.97 -9.77 2.62
N PRO A 448 -21.16 -9.66 3.95
CA PRO A 448 -20.07 -9.82 4.88
C PRO A 448 -19.38 -11.18 4.73
N GLY A 449 -18.05 -11.16 4.76
CA GLY A 449 -17.18 -12.31 4.66
C GLY A 449 -15.74 -11.91 4.97
N SER A 450 -14.83 -12.88 4.86
CA SER A 450 -13.44 -12.69 5.29
C SER A 450 -12.65 -11.63 4.50
N GLU A 451 -13.15 -11.19 3.33
CA GLU A 451 -12.54 -10.15 2.48
C GLU A 451 -13.18 -8.76 2.67
N SER A 452 -14.22 -8.65 3.50
CA SER A 452 -14.97 -7.39 3.62
C SER A 452 -14.17 -6.24 4.24
N SER A 453 -13.10 -6.56 4.97
CA SER A 453 -12.25 -5.60 5.68
C SER A 453 -11.05 -5.09 4.84
N ASP A 454 -11.11 -5.23 3.51
CA ASP A 454 -10.09 -4.72 2.58
C ASP A 454 -9.80 -3.23 2.83
N LEU A 455 -8.58 -2.92 3.27
CA LEU A 455 -8.17 -1.55 3.57
C LEU A 455 -8.01 -0.70 2.29
N ASP A 456 -7.73 -1.31 1.14
CA ASP A 456 -7.71 -0.59 -0.14
C ASP A 456 -9.13 -0.25 -0.62
N TYR A 457 -10.14 -1.08 -0.32
CA TYR A 457 -11.55 -0.70 -0.50
C TYR A 457 -11.90 0.53 0.35
N PHE A 458 -11.54 0.53 1.64
CA PHE A 458 -11.75 1.71 2.49
C PHE A 458 -11.04 2.95 1.96
N ASN A 459 -9.78 2.81 1.55
CA ASN A 459 -8.96 3.88 0.98
C ASN A 459 -9.50 4.44 -0.35
N THR A 460 -9.97 3.59 -1.26
CA THR A 460 -10.18 4.00 -2.67
C THR A 460 -11.63 4.05 -3.11
N LEU A 461 -12.53 3.27 -2.51
CA LEU A 461 -13.89 3.09 -3.03
C LEU A 461 -15.01 3.09 -1.98
N SER A 462 -14.75 3.11 -0.68
CA SER A 462 -15.83 2.99 0.31
C SER A 462 -16.81 4.17 0.29
N ARG A 463 -16.33 5.41 0.09
CA ARG A 463 -17.19 6.60 -0.08
C ARG A 463 -17.82 6.65 -1.46
N GLN A 464 -17.09 6.15 -2.47
CA GLN A 464 -17.56 6.01 -3.85
C GLN A 464 -18.71 5.01 -3.92
N HIS A 465 -18.66 3.94 -3.13
CA HIS A 465 -19.74 2.98 -2.98
C HIS A 465 -20.97 3.67 -2.41
N LEU A 466 -20.85 4.43 -1.30
CA LEU A 466 -21.97 5.22 -0.79
C LEU A 466 -22.54 6.21 -1.84
N ALA A 467 -21.66 6.90 -2.57
CA ALA A 467 -22.07 7.81 -3.66
C ALA A 467 -22.78 7.08 -4.80
N LEU A 468 -22.32 5.88 -5.18
CA LEU A 468 -23.00 5.02 -6.15
C LEU A 468 -24.40 4.65 -5.66
N LEU A 469 -24.57 4.30 -4.38
CA LEU A 469 -25.89 4.00 -3.83
C LEU A 469 -26.81 5.22 -3.87
N MET A 470 -26.30 6.44 -3.69
CA MET A 470 -27.09 7.67 -3.85
C MET A 470 -27.56 7.92 -5.29
N LEU A 471 -26.89 7.34 -6.29
CA LEU A 471 -27.32 7.45 -7.69
C LEU A 471 -28.52 6.56 -8.03
N GLU A 472 -28.88 5.58 -7.20
CA GLU A 472 -30.06 4.72 -7.41
C GLU A 472 -31.35 5.54 -7.47
N PRO A 473 -32.07 5.63 -8.61
CA PRO A 473 -33.25 6.47 -8.72
C PRO A 473 -34.44 5.98 -7.88
N ASP A 474 -34.63 4.67 -7.71
CA ASP A 474 -35.73 4.10 -6.91
C ASP A 474 -35.49 4.30 -5.40
N PRO A 475 -36.32 5.09 -4.69
CA PRO A 475 -36.14 5.33 -3.26
C PRO A 475 -36.21 4.06 -2.40
N ALA A 476 -37.07 3.09 -2.74
CA ALA A 476 -37.19 1.83 -1.99
C ALA A 476 -35.91 0.99 -2.13
N LYS A 477 -35.39 0.91 -3.36
CA LYS A 477 -34.12 0.24 -3.64
C LYS A 477 -32.95 0.93 -2.97
N ARG A 478 -32.89 2.26 -3.03
CA ARG A 478 -31.85 3.08 -2.37
C ARG A 478 -31.81 2.83 -0.86
N ILE A 479 -32.96 2.88 -0.18
CA ILE A 479 -33.04 2.64 1.27
C ILE A 479 -32.63 1.21 1.64
N ALA A 480 -33.06 0.21 0.85
CA ALA A 480 -32.66 -1.17 1.08
C ALA A 480 -31.14 -1.36 0.94
N LEU A 481 -30.52 -0.71 -0.05
CA LEU A 481 -29.07 -0.70 -0.23
C LEU A 481 -28.36 0.00 0.93
N LEU A 482 -28.86 1.14 1.43
CA LEU A 482 -28.26 1.87 2.55
C LEU A 482 -28.29 1.09 3.87
N LYS A 483 -29.39 0.39 4.17
CA LYS A 483 -29.46 -0.50 5.34
C LYS A 483 -28.39 -1.59 5.28
N ARG A 484 -28.23 -2.21 4.10
CA ARG A 484 -27.20 -3.22 3.88
C ARG A 484 -25.80 -2.64 3.95
N PHE A 485 -25.60 -1.43 3.42
CA PHE A 485 -24.32 -0.75 3.47
C PHE A 485 -23.90 -0.43 4.90
N GLY A 486 -24.78 0.15 5.72
CA GLY A 486 -24.50 0.44 7.13
C GLY A 486 -24.11 -0.81 7.91
N GLU A 487 -24.85 -1.91 7.76
CA GLU A 487 -24.52 -3.20 8.38
C GLU A 487 -23.21 -3.79 7.83
N TYR A 488 -23.00 -3.73 6.52
CA TYR A 488 -21.79 -4.22 5.88
C TYR A 488 -20.54 -3.49 6.38
N ILE A 489 -20.57 -2.16 6.45
CA ILE A 489 -19.48 -1.35 6.99
C ILE A 489 -19.27 -1.66 8.47
N ASN A 490 -20.34 -1.83 9.25
CA ASN A 490 -20.21 -2.24 10.64
C ASN A 490 -19.45 -3.57 10.78
N VAL A 491 -19.88 -4.62 10.06
CA VAL A 491 -19.21 -5.92 10.11
C VAL A 491 -17.78 -5.85 9.59
N ALA A 492 -17.54 -5.13 8.49
CA ALA A 492 -16.21 -4.95 7.92
C ALA A 492 -15.23 -4.26 8.91
N LEU A 493 -15.72 -3.37 9.76
CA LEU A 493 -14.91 -2.73 10.80
C LEU A 493 -14.78 -3.58 12.06
N SER A 494 -15.83 -4.31 12.47
CA SER A 494 -15.86 -5.02 13.74
C SER A 494 -15.30 -6.43 13.70
N GLN A 495 -15.27 -7.08 12.53
CA GLN A 495 -14.76 -8.44 12.42
C GLN A 495 -13.25 -8.50 12.64
N ILE A 496 -12.76 -9.63 13.15
CA ILE A 496 -11.33 -9.97 13.13
C ILE A 496 -11.11 -10.93 11.96
N PRO A 497 -10.52 -10.48 10.84
CA PRO A 497 -10.34 -11.31 9.65
C PRO A 497 -9.46 -12.53 9.95
N PRO A 498 -9.76 -13.72 9.39
CA PRO A 498 -8.94 -14.90 9.58
C PRO A 498 -7.60 -14.76 8.86
N GLY A 499 -6.56 -15.35 9.46
CA GLY A 499 -5.22 -15.33 8.91
C GLY A 499 -4.74 -13.91 8.61
N SER A 500 -4.12 -13.78 7.45
CA SER A 500 -3.44 -12.55 7.03
C SER A 500 -4.31 -11.65 6.14
N ARG A 501 -5.62 -11.91 6.07
CA ARG A 501 -6.55 -11.08 5.31
C ARG A 501 -6.62 -9.65 5.85
N ASP A 502 -6.86 -8.70 4.96
CA ASP A 502 -6.85 -7.28 5.31
C ASP A 502 -7.89 -6.93 6.37
N GLY A 503 -7.61 -5.94 7.22
CA GLY A 503 -8.55 -5.41 8.21
C GLY A 503 -7.95 -5.08 9.57
N LEU A 504 -8.82 -4.63 10.49
CA LEU A 504 -8.43 -4.26 11.85
C LEU A 504 -8.08 -5.51 12.67
N ARG A 505 -7.23 -5.35 13.69
CA ARG A 505 -6.76 -6.44 14.56
C ARG A 505 -7.01 -6.14 16.04
N PRO A 506 -7.09 -7.18 16.89
CA PRO A 506 -7.46 -7.01 18.29
C PRO A 506 -6.40 -6.29 19.13
N ASP A 507 -5.15 -6.14 18.66
CA ASP A 507 -4.13 -5.31 19.32
C ASP A 507 -4.12 -3.85 18.82
N GLY A 508 -4.99 -3.50 17.88
CA GLY A 508 -5.07 -2.18 17.26
C GLY A 508 -4.14 -1.99 16.05
N THR A 509 -3.42 -3.03 15.61
CA THR A 509 -2.80 -3.03 14.28
C THR A 509 -3.86 -3.09 13.18
N ALA A 510 -3.49 -2.72 11.95
CA ALA A 510 -4.39 -2.74 10.79
C ALA A 510 -3.65 -3.24 9.56
N TRP A 511 -4.15 -4.33 8.98
CA TRP A 511 -3.38 -5.15 8.06
C TRP A 511 -3.80 -4.93 6.61
N ARG A 512 -2.77 -4.80 5.76
CA ARG A 512 -2.84 -4.87 4.30
C ARG A 512 -1.57 -5.55 3.81
N HIS A 513 -1.64 -6.35 2.76
CA HIS A 513 -0.50 -7.15 2.30
C HIS A 513 0.03 -8.07 3.42
N GLU A 514 -0.90 -8.71 4.13
CA GLU A 514 -0.60 -9.77 5.09
C GLU A 514 0.21 -9.35 6.34
N GLY A 515 0.21 -8.07 6.69
CA GLY A 515 0.82 -7.55 7.91
C GLY A 515 0.38 -6.12 8.24
N ASN A 516 0.72 -5.63 9.43
CA ASN A 516 0.44 -4.25 9.83
C ASN A 516 1.04 -3.23 8.85
N TYR A 517 0.23 -2.32 8.30
CA TYR A 517 0.68 -1.45 7.22
C TYR A 517 0.06 -0.03 7.29
N PRO A 518 0.72 0.92 8.00
CA PRO A 518 0.30 2.33 8.09
C PRO A 518 0.13 3.05 6.75
N GLY A 519 0.90 2.68 5.72
CA GLY A 519 0.76 3.16 4.34
C GLY A 519 -0.62 2.96 3.72
N TYR A 520 -1.36 1.94 4.19
CA TYR A 520 -2.72 1.66 3.73
C TYR A 520 -3.78 1.95 4.79
N SER A 521 -3.49 1.68 6.06
CA SER A 521 -4.47 1.86 7.13
C SER A 521 -4.79 3.32 7.41
N PHE A 522 -3.82 4.25 7.30
CA PHE A 522 -4.09 5.67 7.60
C PHE A 522 -5.08 6.30 6.60
N PRO A 523 -4.92 6.12 5.27
CA PRO A 523 -5.97 6.49 4.32
C PRO A 523 -7.31 5.77 4.56
N ALA A 524 -7.28 4.49 4.95
CA ALA A 524 -8.50 3.73 5.25
C ALA A 524 -9.25 4.30 6.48
N PHE A 525 -8.54 4.65 7.56
CA PHE A 525 -9.12 5.28 8.75
C PHE A 525 -9.79 6.60 8.41
N LYS A 526 -9.17 7.39 7.52
CA LYS A 526 -9.75 8.64 7.04
C LYS A 526 -11.15 8.44 6.49
N ASN A 527 -11.26 7.53 5.52
CA ASN A 527 -12.49 7.34 4.78
C ASN A 527 -13.54 6.56 5.57
N ALA A 528 -13.11 5.59 6.38
CA ALA A 528 -14.01 4.87 7.29
C ALA A 528 -14.65 5.84 8.30
N SER A 529 -13.88 6.77 8.85
CA SER A 529 -14.41 7.76 9.80
C SER A 529 -15.37 8.75 9.14
N GLN A 530 -15.12 9.14 7.88
CA GLN A 530 -16.09 9.92 7.11
C GLN A 530 -17.40 9.17 6.93
N LEU A 531 -17.36 7.88 6.58
CA LEU A 531 -18.58 7.06 6.46
C LEU A 531 -19.35 6.99 7.77
N VAL A 532 -18.66 6.73 8.89
CA VAL A 532 -19.28 6.71 10.22
C VAL A 532 -19.98 8.04 10.51
N TYR A 533 -19.30 9.16 10.26
CA TYR A 533 -19.86 10.50 10.47
C TYR A 533 -21.04 10.83 9.56
N MET A 534 -20.98 10.46 8.27
CA MET A 534 -22.08 10.74 7.34
C MET A 534 -23.33 9.92 7.62
N LEU A 535 -23.18 8.71 8.18
CA LEU A 535 -24.30 7.83 8.52
C LEU A 535 -24.85 8.06 9.94
N GLN A 536 -24.17 8.85 10.77
CA GLN A 536 -24.50 9.01 12.19
C GLN A 536 -25.92 9.58 12.40
N GLY A 537 -26.62 9.11 13.44
CA GLY A 537 -27.96 9.61 13.79
C GLY A 537 -29.05 9.24 12.78
N THR A 538 -28.77 8.30 11.87
CA THR A 538 -29.73 7.76 10.90
C THR A 538 -30.02 6.29 11.17
N PRO A 539 -31.11 5.72 10.61
CA PRO A 539 -31.34 4.27 10.64
C PRO A 539 -30.26 3.41 9.97
N PHE A 540 -29.27 4.04 9.32
CA PHE A 540 -28.19 3.39 8.58
C PHE A 540 -26.83 3.52 9.30
N GLU A 541 -26.82 4.00 10.55
CA GLU A 541 -25.60 4.27 11.31
C GLU A 541 -24.72 3.02 11.52
N VAL A 542 -23.41 3.25 11.61
CA VAL A 542 -22.46 2.21 12.01
C VAL A 542 -22.61 1.95 13.51
N ARG A 543 -22.83 0.68 13.88
CA ARG A 543 -23.07 0.28 15.27
C ARG A 543 -21.82 0.46 16.15
N LYS A 544 -22.03 0.30 17.46
CA LYS A 544 -21.00 0.54 18.49
C LYS A 544 -19.76 -0.33 18.29
N GLU A 545 -19.90 -1.56 17.82
CA GLU A 545 -18.79 -2.51 17.67
C GLU A 545 -17.82 -2.05 16.57
N GLY A 546 -18.33 -1.65 15.40
CA GLY A 546 -17.51 -1.10 14.31
C GLY A 546 -16.83 0.20 14.70
N ARG A 547 -17.56 1.11 15.38
CA ARG A 547 -17.00 2.37 15.90
C ARG A 547 -15.92 2.15 16.95
N ALA A 548 -16.10 1.18 17.86
CA ALA A 548 -15.12 0.84 18.89
C ALA A 548 -13.84 0.24 18.30
N ALA A 549 -13.96 -0.64 17.30
CA ALA A 549 -12.81 -1.21 16.61
C ALA A 549 -12.00 -0.13 15.86
N LEU A 550 -12.69 0.78 15.16
CA LEU A 550 -12.06 1.91 14.47
C LEU A 550 -11.38 2.87 15.46
N LYS A 551 -12.05 3.24 16.56
CA LYS A 551 -11.46 4.06 17.65
C LYS A 551 -10.16 3.42 18.14
N LYS A 552 -10.18 2.13 18.44
CA LYS A 552 -9.00 1.40 18.93
C LYS A 552 -7.84 1.47 17.93
N ALA A 553 -8.08 1.19 16.65
CA ALA A 553 -7.04 1.25 15.63
C ALA A 553 -6.45 2.67 15.44
N MET A 554 -7.29 3.71 15.48
CA MET A 554 -6.87 5.10 15.36
C MET A 554 -6.08 5.60 16.57
N VAL A 555 -6.49 5.26 17.79
CA VAL A 555 -5.75 5.58 19.01
C VAL A 555 -4.40 4.87 19.03
N SER A 556 -4.35 3.59 18.63
CA SER A 556 -3.10 2.87 18.43
C SER A 556 -2.20 3.58 17.42
N ALA A 557 -2.76 4.06 16.30
CA ALA A 557 -2.01 4.83 15.30
C ALA A 557 -1.42 6.14 15.82
N TRP A 558 -2.13 6.84 16.70
CA TRP A 558 -1.59 7.99 17.43
C TRP A 558 -0.44 7.60 18.36
N ILE A 559 -0.56 6.48 19.08
CA ILE A 559 0.48 5.96 19.96
C ILE A 559 1.76 5.61 19.19
N TYR A 560 1.66 4.90 18.06
CA TYR A 560 2.81 4.46 17.25
C TYR A 560 3.31 5.48 16.21
N SER A 561 2.89 6.74 16.32
CA SER A 561 3.35 7.85 15.45
C SER A 561 3.87 9.04 16.24
N ASN A 562 4.78 9.85 15.66
CA ASN A 562 5.35 11.01 16.37
C ASN A 562 5.69 12.28 15.54
N PRO A 563 4.81 12.83 14.68
CA PRO A 563 3.48 12.38 14.28
C PRO A 563 3.51 11.45 13.06
N ALA A 564 4.70 11.11 12.54
CA ALA A 564 4.89 10.09 11.51
C ALA A 564 5.38 8.78 12.14
N THR A 565 5.10 7.66 11.49
CA THR A 565 5.58 6.34 11.92
C THR A 565 7.08 6.19 11.69
N SER A 566 7.73 5.30 12.45
CA SER A 566 9.15 4.98 12.30
C SER A 566 9.47 4.26 10.99
N MET A 567 10.74 4.20 10.60
CA MET A 567 11.20 3.49 9.39
C MET A 567 10.81 2.02 9.40
N GLY A 568 10.80 1.38 10.58
CA GLY A 568 10.32 0.00 10.74
C GLY A 568 8.86 -0.20 10.34
N LEU A 569 8.05 0.87 10.39
CA LEU A 569 6.63 0.86 10.07
C LEU A 569 6.31 1.56 8.74
N ALA A 570 7.33 1.92 7.95
CA ALA A 570 7.17 2.64 6.68
C ALA A 570 6.82 1.72 5.48
N GLY A 571 6.73 0.41 5.70
CA GLY A 571 6.48 -0.58 4.64
C GLY A 571 7.52 -0.45 3.53
N ARG A 572 7.08 -0.43 2.27
CA ARG A 572 7.97 -0.26 1.09
C ARG A 572 8.41 1.19 0.83
N HIS A 573 8.08 2.14 1.71
CA HIS A 573 8.34 3.57 1.50
C HIS A 573 9.17 4.18 2.65
N PRO A 574 10.37 3.63 2.96
CA PRO A 574 11.27 4.22 3.94
C PRO A 574 11.53 5.70 3.61
N PHE A 575 11.66 6.54 4.66
CA PHE A 575 11.79 8.01 4.58
C PHE A 575 10.58 8.77 4.04
N ASN A 576 9.49 8.09 3.67
CA ASN A 576 8.19 8.67 3.33
C ASN A 576 7.08 8.02 4.19
N SER A 577 7.31 8.01 5.50
CA SER A 577 6.44 7.36 6.49
C SER A 577 5.07 8.03 6.59
N SER A 578 4.03 7.22 6.80
CA SER A 578 2.68 7.72 7.06
C SER A 578 2.62 8.55 8.34
N SER A 579 1.78 9.59 8.34
CA SER A 579 1.57 10.46 9.50
C SER A 579 0.12 10.54 9.90
N VAL A 580 -0.15 10.65 11.21
CA VAL A 580 -1.50 10.87 11.74
C VAL A 580 -2.12 12.18 11.24
N LYS A 581 -1.29 13.13 10.79
CA LYS A 581 -1.76 14.34 10.10
C LYS A 581 -2.58 14.03 8.84
N LEU A 582 -2.33 12.90 8.19
CA LEU A 582 -3.08 12.48 6.99
C LEU A 582 -4.57 12.24 7.29
N PHE A 583 -4.90 11.83 8.51
CA PHE A 583 -6.27 11.51 8.92
C PHE A 583 -6.68 12.25 10.21
N GLN A 584 -6.06 13.39 10.52
CA GLN A 584 -6.32 14.12 11.77
C GLN A 584 -7.82 14.46 11.96
N ASP A 585 -8.51 14.88 10.90
CA ASP A 585 -9.93 15.24 10.94
C ASP A 585 -10.84 14.05 11.30
N SER A 586 -10.33 12.83 11.13
CA SER A 586 -11.05 11.61 11.51
C SER A 586 -11.23 11.48 13.01
N PHE A 587 -10.28 11.98 13.80
CA PHE A 587 -10.45 12.05 15.25
C PHE A 587 -11.64 12.96 15.61
N ARG A 588 -11.79 14.10 14.91
CA ARG A 588 -12.96 14.99 15.09
C ARG A 588 -14.26 14.33 14.63
N TRP A 589 -14.30 13.74 13.43
CA TRP A 589 -15.50 13.08 12.91
C TRP A 589 -15.98 11.94 13.81
N LEU A 590 -15.07 11.08 14.26
CA LEU A 590 -15.41 9.97 15.13
C LEU A 590 -15.75 10.44 16.55
N ALA A 591 -15.14 11.53 17.03
CA ALA A 591 -15.54 12.15 18.30
C ALA A 591 -16.98 12.64 18.27
N LEU A 592 -17.40 13.31 17.19
CA LEU A 592 -18.77 13.80 17.01
C LEU A 592 -19.80 12.68 16.79
N ALA A 593 -19.36 11.49 16.39
CA ALA A 593 -20.22 10.31 16.31
C ALA A 593 -20.52 9.67 17.68
N GLY A 594 -19.96 10.21 18.77
CA GLY A 594 -20.18 9.77 20.14
C GLY A 594 -19.32 8.59 20.58
N ASN A 595 -19.15 8.47 21.89
CA ASN A 595 -18.32 7.46 22.52
C ASN A 595 -19.03 6.09 22.52
N PRO A 596 -18.52 5.07 21.81
CA PRO A 596 -19.20 3.78 21.68
C PRO A 596 -19.17 2.95 22.98
N GLN A 597 -18.33 3.30 23.95
CA GLN A 597 -18.26 2.63 25.26
C GLN A 597 -19.18 3.27 26.30
N THR A 598 -19.23 4.60 26.39
CA THR A 598 -19.98 5.31 27.44
C THR A 598 -21.36 5.80 26.98
N GLY A 599 -21.59 5.93 25.67
CA GLY A 599 -22.79 6.53 25.11
C GLY A 599 -22.82 8.06 25.15
N GLU A 600 -21.74 8.71 25.61
CA GLU A 600 -21.61 10.17 25.52
C GLU A 600 -21.70 10.64 24.06
N LYS A 601 -22.38 11.78 23.82
CA LYS A 601 -22.54 12.35 22.48
C LYS A 601 -21.23 12.79 21.82
N VAL A 602 -20.20 13.02 22.62
CA VAL A 602 -18.86 13.38 22.16
C VAL A 602 -17.84 12.48 22.82
N ASP A 603 -16.97 11.85 22.02
CA ASP A 603 -15.82 11.11 22.53
C ASP A 603 -14.68 12.06 22.92
N LYS A 604 -14.53 12.31 24.23
CA LYS A 604 -13.55 13.26 24.77
C LYS A 604 -12.11 12.86 24.48
N ASP A 605 -11.80 11.56 24.40
CA ASP A 605 -10.45 11.08 24.11
C ASP A 605 -10.05 11.44 22.67
N LEU A 606 -10.93 11.12 21.71
CA LEU A 606 -10.70 11.42 20.30
C LEU A 606 -10.67 12.92 20.04
N ALA A 607 -11.53 13.70 20.70
CA ALA A 607 -11.51 15.16 20.63
C ALA A 607 -10.18 15.74 21.17
N ALA A 608 -9.71 15.28 22.33
CA ALA A 608 -8.44 15.73 22.90
C ALA A 608 -7.24 15.38 21.98
N ILE A 609 -7.25 14.20 21.35
CA ILE A 609 -6.22 13.80 20.37
C ILE A 609 -6.27 14.70 19.12
N TYR A 610 -7.46 14.98 18.59
CA TYR A 610 -7.62 15.90 17.46
C TYR A 610 -6.95 17.25 17.77
N LEU A 611 -7.29 17.86 18.91
CA LEU A 611 -6.74 19.15 19.33
C LEU A 611 -5.22 19.11 19.50
N GLN A 612 -4.66 17.99 20.00
CA GLN A 612 -3.22 17.79 20.12
C GLN A 612 -2.52 17.76 18.76
N ILE A 613 -3.07 17.02 17.80
CA ILE A 613 -2.47 16.84 16.46
C ILE A 613 -2.54 18.16 15.67
N THR A 614 -3.67 18.86 15.73
CA THR A 614 -3.89 20.13 15.03
C THR A 614 -3.28 21.33 15.75
N LYS A 615 -2.80 21.14 16.99
CA LYS A 615 -2.35 22.22 17.89
C LYS A 615 -3.45 23.26 18.17
N THR A 616 -4.70 22.82 18.17
CA THR A 616 -5.85 23.67 18.48
C THR A 616 -5.91 23.92 19.99
N PRO A 617 -5.98 25.17 20.45
CA PRO A 617 -6.02 25.49 21.88
C PRO A 617 -7.36 25.12 22.52
N GLU A 618 -7.36 24.92 23.84
CA GLU A 618 -8.52 24.46 24.62
C GLU A 618 -9.77 25.33 24.41
N HIS A 619 -9.64 26.66 24.35
CA HIS A 619 -10.78 27.57 24.21
C HIS A 619 -11.53 27.44 22.86
N GLU A 620 -10.90 26.88 21.82
CA GLU A 620 -11.56 26.63 20.52
C GLU A 620 -12.38 25.32 20.52
N SER A 621 -12.21 24.46 21.52
CA SER A 621 -12.90 23.16 21.59
C SER A 621 -14.42 23.30 21.74
N GLU A 622 -14.91 24.34 22.42
CA GLU A 622 -16.34 24.61 22.60
C GLU A 622 -17.05 24.79 21.25
N ALA A 623 -16.44 25.54 20.32
CA ALA A 623 -16.99 25.75 18.98
C ALA A 623 -16.97 24.48 18.12
N LEU A 624 -16.04 23.55 18.40
CA LEU A 624 -15.86 22.33 17.62
C LEU A 624 -16.72 21.16 18.11
N PHE A 625 -16.94 21.07 19.43
CA PHE A 625 -17.53 19.90 20.09
C PHE A 625 -18.71 20.25 21.02
N GLY A 626 -19.03 21.53 21.20
CA GLY A 626 -20.10 21.98 22.11
C GLY A 626 -19.80 21.80 23.59
N GLN A 627 -18.52 21.62 23.94
CA GLN A 627 -18.02 21.54 25.31
C GLN A 627 -16.51 21.81 25.33
N THR A 628 -16.00 22.32 26.45
CA THR A 628 -14.57 22.60 26.65
C THR A 628 -13.81 21.30 26.92
N ILE A 629 -12.79 21.04 26.09
CA ILE A 629 -11.96 19.83 26.11
C ILE A 629 -10.49 20.24 26.04
N LYS A 630 -9.72 19.82 27.05
CA LYS A 630 -8.27 20.04 27.08
C LYS A 630 -7.57 19.19 26.00
N PRO A 631 -6.63 19.76 25.21
CA PRO A 631 -5.82 18.98 24.28
C PRO A 631 -5.06 17.85 24.99
N ALA A 632 -4.95 16.69 24.35
CA ALA A 632 -4.21 15.57 24.91
C ALA A 632 -2.72 15.92 25.06
N SER A 633 -2.08 15.42 26.12
CA SER A 633 -0.62 15.34 26.18
C SER A 633 -0.12 14.21 25.28
N LEU A 634 1.15 14.25 24.86
CA LEU A 634 1.76 13.11 24.18
C LEU A 634 1.70 11.87 25.09
N PRO A 635 1.36 10.69 24.55
CA PRO A 635 1.17 9.50 25.37
C PRO A 635 2.50 9.10 26.01
N GLN A 636 2.45 8.66 27.28
CA GLN A 636 3.60 8.24 28.09
C GLN A 636 3.41 6.79 28.52
N GLY A 637 4.48 5.99 28.51
CA GLY A 637 4.44 4.58 28.89
C GLY A 637 4.77 3.64 27.75
N ASN A 638 4.18 2.46 27.75
CA ASN A 638 4.59 1.36 26.88
C ASN A 638 3.37 0.60 26.30
N TRP A 639 3.44 0.23 25.02
CA TRP A 639 2.38 -0.48 24.28
C TRP A 639 2.94 -1.58 23.39
N THR A 640 2.19 -2.69 23.29
CA THR A 640 2.56 -3.87 22.49
C THR A 640 1.66 -4.02 21.27
N PHE A 641 2.28 -4.25 20.12
CA PHE A 641 1.64 -4.45 18.82
C PHE A 641 2.24 -5.67 18.11
N ASN A 642 2.04 -6.85 18.68
CA ASN A 642 2.61 -8.10 18.14
C ASN A 642 2.02 -8.49 16.77
N GLY A 643 0.87 -7.92 16.37
CA GLY A 643 0.38 -7.99 15.00
C GLY A 643 1.34 -7.39 13.96
N GLY A 644 2.32 -6.59 14.38
CA GLY A 644 3.45 -6.17 13.55
C GLY A 644 4.82 -6.52 14.16
N ALA A 645 4.86 -7.40 15.16
CA ALA A 645 6.05 -7.77 15.95
C ALA A 645 6.82 -6.56 16.48
N PHE A 646 6.09 -5.55 16.99
CA PHE A 646 6.71 -4.33 17.52
C PHE A 646 6.12 -3.87 18.85
N GLY A 647 6.92 -3.06 19.55
CA GLY A 647 6.53 -2.32 20.74
C GLY A 647 6.82 -0.84 20.59
N ILE A 648 6.10 -0.03 21.37
CA ILE A 648 6.29 1.40 21.45
C ILE A 648 6.53 1.78 22.90
N HIS A 649 7.67 2.40 23.17
CA HIS A 649 7.97 3.04 24.45
C HIS A 649 7.99 4.56 24.27
N ARG A 650 7.34 5.30 25.16
CA ARG A 650 7.24 6.76 25.08
C ARG A 650 7.60 7.39 26.40
N PHE A 651 8.50 8.36 26.31
CA PHE A 651 8.96 9.14 27.45
C PHE A 651 9.22 10.57 26.98
N SER A 652 8.64 11.55 27.68
CA SER A 652 8.70 12.95 27.28
C SER A 652 8.13 13.14 25.86
N ASP A 653 8.83 13.82 24.97
CA ASP A 653 8.43 13.99 23.56
C ASP A 653 8.90 12.84 22.65
N LYS A 654 9.68 11.88 23.17
CA LYS A 654 10.28 10.80 22.38
C LYS A 654 9.39 9.57 22.30
N MET A 655 9.38 8.97 21.11
CA MET A 655 8.84 7.66 20.80
C MET A 655 9.97 6.73 20.39
N VAL A 656 10.09 5.58 21.06
CA VAL A 656 10.98 4.50 20.66
C VAL A 656 10.15 3.41 20.00
N THR A 657 10.45 3.08 18.75
CA THR A 657 9.88 1.89 18.10
C THR A 657 10.88 0.75 18.13
N LEU A 658 10.47 -0.36 18.73
CA LEU A 658 11.24 -1.61 18.75
C LEU A 658 10.56 -2.61 17.82
N LYS A 659 11.21 -3.01 16.73
CA LYS A 659 10.58 -3.85 15.70
C LYS A 659 11.41 -5.09 15.36
N ALA A 660 10.76 -6.23 15.47
CA ALA A 660 11.20 -7.53 14.99
C ALA A 660 10.37 -7.96 13.76
N TYR A 661 10.59 -9.21 13.35
CA TYR A 661 9.73 -9.96 12.45
C TYR A 661 9.79 -11.44 12.83
N ASN A 662 8.87 -12.25 12.31
CA ASN A 662 8.75 -13.68 12.63
C ASN A 662 8.07 -14.42 11.47
N SER A 663 7.57 -15.63 11.68
CA SER A 663 6.81 -16.37 10.65
C SER A 663 5.49 -15.70 10.24
N ASN A 664 4.85 -14.95 11.16
CA ASN A 664 3.57 -14.28 10.96
C ASN A 664 3.68 -12.79 10.58
N VAL A 665 4.87 -12.19 10.67
CA VAL A 665 5.14 -10.80 10.30
C VAL A 665 6.35 -10.75 9.38
N TRP A 666 6.21 -10.18 8.18
CA TRP A 666 7.33 -10.00 7.27
C TRP A 666 8.32 -8.92 7.75
N SER A 667 9.60 -9.05 7.37
CA SER A 667 10.68 -8.15 7.77
C SER A 667 10.64 -6.80 7.05
N SER A 668 10.27 -6.82 5.78
CA SER A 668 10.16 -5.66 4.90
C SER A 668 9.29 -6.02 3.71
N GLU A 669 8.65 -5.03 3.10
CA GLU A 669 8.08 -5.17 1.76
C GLU A 669 9.02 -4.53 0.76
N ILE A 670 9.54 -5.34 -0.18
CA ILE A 670 10.45 -4.90 -1.23
C ILE A 670 9.81 -5.20 -2.58
N TYR A 671 9.70 -4.20 -3.46
CA TYR A 671 9.21 -4.34 -4.84
C TYR A 671 10.34 -4.08 -5.86
N TYR A 672 10.06 -4.17 -7.15
CA TYR A 672 11.06 -3.95 -8.22
C TYR A 672 11.78 -2.59 -8.13
N ALA A 673 11.05 -1.55 -7.74
CA ALA A 673 11.55 -0.18 -7.60
C ALA A 673 11.02 0.47 -6.31
N ASN A 674 10.90 -0.28 -5.22
CA ASN A 674 10.64 0.28 -3.89
C ASN A 674 11.38 -0.55 -2.83
N ASN A 675 12.00 0.12 -1.86
CA ASN A 675 12.66 -0.44 -0.69
C ASN A 675 13.76 -1.47 -1.00
N ARG A 676 14.53 -1.27 -2.09
CA ARG A 676 15.47 -2.29 -2.59
C ARG A 676 16.52 -2.77 -1.58
N TYR A 677 16.90 -1.90 -0.65
CA TYR A 677 17.89 -2.16 0.39
C TYR A 677 17.27 -2.42 1.78
N GLY A 678 15.93 -2.57 1.86
CA GLY A 678 15.17 -2.66 3.11
C GLY A 678 15.32 -3.95 3.92
N ARG A 679 16.29 -4.83 3.61
CA ARG A 679 16.47 -6.14 4.25
C ARG A 679 16.47 -6.08 5.78
N TYR A 680 17.10 -5.04 6.33
CA TYR A 680 17.28 -4.86 7.76
C TYR A 680 16.27 -3.89 8.40
N GLN A 681 15.12 -3.63 7.75
CA GLN A 681 14.07 -2.74 8.30
C GLN A 681 13.50 -3.22 9.65
N SER A 682 13.54 -4.54 9.92
CA SER A 682 12.99 -5.17 11.13
C SER A 682 13.98 -6.09 11.86
N HIS A 683 15.30 -5.89 11.69
CA HIS A 683 16.35 -6.76 12.26
C HIS A 683 16.60 -6.49 13.76
N GLY A 684 15.52 -6.43 14.55
CA GLY A 684 15.56 -5.95 15.93
C GLY A 684 15.89 -4.46 15.99
N ALA A 685 15.24 -3.67 15.13
CA ALA A 685 15.47 -2.23 15.04
C ALA A 685 14.92 -1.52 16.28
N VAL A 686 15.66 -0.52 16.77
CA VAL A 686 15.29 0.32 17.92
C VAL A 686 15.52 1.77 17.51
N GLN A 687 14.46 2.41 17.00
CA GLN A 687 14.53 3.78 16.49
C GLN A 687 13.90 4.75 17.50
N VAL A 688 14.67 5.76 17.90
CA VAL A 688 14.20 6.89 18.72
C VAL A 688 13.77 8.03 17.81
N LEU A 689 12.57 8.57 18.04
CA LEU A 689 12.00 9.68 17.32
C LEU A 689 11.48 10.74 18.30
N PRO A 690 12.12 11.92 18.41
CA PRO A 690 11.51 13.10 19.00
C PRO A 690 10.22 13.52 18.24
N TYR A 691 9.33 14.25 18.90
CA TYR A 691 8.09 14.71 18.25
C TYR A 691 8.41 15.76 17.18
N GLY A 692 8.14 15.46 15.91
CA GLY A 692 8.35 16.43 14.84
C GLY A 692 8.67 15.84 13.47
N SER A 693 9.31 16.66 12.63
CA SER A 693 9.70 16.28 11.27
C SER A 693 10.93 15.37 11.29
N GLN A 694 10.78 14.13 10.84
CA GLN A 694 11.88 13.17 10.71
C GLN A 694 12.99 13.67 9.79
N LYS A 695 12.63 14.38 8.71
CA LYS A 695 13.58 14.99 7.77
C LYS A 695 14.46 16.03 8.45
N GLU A 696 13.88 16.91 9.28
CA GLU A 696 14.63 18.00 9.93
C GLU A 696 15.64 17.47 10.96
N ILE A 697 15.38 16.29 11.54
CA ILE A 697 16.28 15.63 12.49
C ILE A 697 17.19 14.59 11.82
N GLY A 698 17.31 14.60 10.50
CA GLY A 698 18.32 13.81 9.79
C GLY A 698 17.92 12.36 9.44
N PHE A 699 16.65 11.97 9.55
CA PHE A 699 16.18 10.72 8.92
C PHE A 699 15.82 11.00 7.47
N THR A 700 16.85 11.10 6.62
CA THR A 700 16.76 11.32 5.18
C THR A 700 17.38 10.16 4.42
N GLN A 701 16.92 9.93 3.19
CA GLN A 701 17.40 8.82 2.36
C GLN A 701 18.81 9.07 1.79
N ASP A 702 19.13 10.33 1.51
CA ASP A 702 20.41 10.69 0.92
C ASP A 702 21.55 10.34 1.87
N GLY A 703 22.57 9.63 1.36
CA GLY A 703 23.73 9.17 2.15
C GLY A 703 23.43 8.11 3.22
N TRP A 704 22.19 7.63 3.35
CA TRP A 704 21.81 6.67 4.39
C TRP A 704 22.47 5.31 4.21
N ASP A 705 23.21 4.82 5.21
CA ASP A 705 23.73 3.46 5.21
C ASP A 705 22.63 2.47 5.60
N TRP A 706 22.09 1.77 4.59
CA TRP A 706 21.03 0.78 4.73
C TRP A 706 21.41 -0.44 5.58
N ASN A 707 22.71 -0.68 5.82
CA ASN A 707 23.16 -1.73 6.74
C ASN A 707 22.99 -1.34 8.22
N ARG A 708 22.97 -0.02 8.50
CA ARG A 708 23.09 0.54 9.86
C ARG A 708 21.79 1.21 10.31
N ASN A 709 20.69 0.48 10.23
CA ASN A 709 19.45 0.95 10.84
C ASN A 709 19.61 0.96 12.38
N PRO A 710 19.16 2.00 13.11
CA PRO A 710 19.32 2.06 14.57
C PRO A 710 18.84 0.79 15.30
N GLY A 711 19.68 0.26 16.19
CA GLY A 711 19.41 -0.93 17.00
C GLY A 711 19.64 -2.28 16.31
N THR A 712 19.73 -2.34 14.98
CA THR A 712 19.84 -3.63 14.27
C THR A 712 21.19 -4.28 14.47
N THR A 713 21.23 -5.63 14.43
CA THR A 713 22.49 -6.39 14.26
C THR A 713 22.51 -6.94 12.85
N THR A 714 23.54 -6.62 12.06
CA THR A 714 23.56 -6.86 10.60
C THR A 714 24.96 -7.28 10.15
N ILE A 715 25.02 -7.87 8.95
CA ILE A 715 26.28 -8.02 8.22
C ILE A 715 26.41 -6.77 7.35
N HIS A 716 27.52 -6.05 7.42
CA HIS A 716 27.71 -4.82 6.65
C HIS A 716 28.08 -5.15 5.20
N LEU A 717 27.12 -5.00 4.29
CA LEU A 717 27.21 -5.44 2.90
C LEU A 717 27.37 -4.26 1.94
N PRO A 718 28.12 -4.44 0.84
CA PRO A 718 27.97 -3.59 -0.34
C PRO A 718 26.52 -3.57 -0.82
N LEU A 719 26.02 -2.44 -1.32
CA LEU A 719 24.62 -2.30 -1.74
C LEU A 719 24.19 -3.33 -2.79
N ALA A 720 25.09 -3.79 -3.65
CA ALA A 720 24.81 -4.84 -4.63
C ALA A 720 24.47 -6.20 -3.96
N GLU A 721 25.10 -6.50 -2.82
CA GLU A 721 24.84 -7.71 -2.02
C GLU A 721 23.65 -7.51 -1.07
N LEU A 722 23.40 -6.27 -0.62
CA LEU A 722 22.23 -5.93 0.20
C LEU A 722 20.93 -5.92 -0.61
N ASP A 723 20.96 -5.48 -1.88
CA ASP A 723 19.80 -5.44 -2.78
C ASP A 723 19.12 -6.82 -2.80
N SER A 724 17.81 -6.80 -2.63
CA SER A 724 16.97 -8.00 -2.62
C SER A 724 17.33 -8.93 -3.79
N PRO A 725 17.53 -10.24 -3.53
CA PRO A 725 17.81 -11.21 -4.57
C PRO A 725 16.61 -11.42 -5.50
N ASN A 726 15.40 -11.04 -5.08
CA ASN A 726 14.21 -11.10 -5.92
C ASN A 726 14.05 -9.77 -6.70
N PRO A 727 14.02 -9.81 -8.04
CA PRO A 727 13.83 -8.61 -8.84
C PRO A 727 12.46 -7.96 -8.65
N HIS A 728 11.43 -8.70 -8.21
CA HIS A 728 10.07 -8.16 -8.01
C HIS A 728 9.75 -7.98 -6.54
N THR A 729 8.82 -8.80 -6.03
CA THR A 729 8.31 -8.68 -4.67
C THR A 729 8.98 -9.70 -3.75
N LEU A 730 9.56 -9.22 -2.66
CA LEU A 730 9.99 -10.04 -1.53
C LEU A 730 9.39 -9.46 -0.24
N MET A 731 8.65 -10.31 0.47
CA MET A 731 8.14 -10.03 1.82
C MET A 731 8.62 -11.16 2.74
N LEU A 732 9.91 -11.13 3.06
CA LEU A 732 10.58 -12.22 3.78
C LEU A 732 9.99 -12.38 5.18
N ARG A 733 9.59 -13.60 5.53
CA ARG A 733 9.18 -14.01 6.89
C ARG A 733 10.28 -14.88 7.50
N GLY A 734 10.31 -14.94 8.83
CA GLY A 734 11.13 -15.92 9.55
C GLY A 734 10.50 -17.31 9.48
N ASP A 735 11.22 -18.31 9.96
CA ASP A 735 10.73 -19.67 10.16
C ASP A 735 10.15 -19.87 11.57
N GLN A 736 10.62 -19.10 12.55
CA GLN A 736 10.16 -19.15 13.94
C GLN A 736 9.08 -18.10 14.24
N PRO A 737 8.08 -18.42 15.07
CA PRO A 737 7.03 -17.48 15.44
C PRO A 737 7.39 -16.55 16.62
N PHE A 738 8.34 -16.94 17.47
CA PHE A 738 8.69 -16.20 18.68
C PHE A 738 9.61 -15.01 18.35
N SER A 739 9.04 -13.81 18.17
CA SER A 739 9.72 -12.51 18.24
C SER A 739 8.70 -11.39 18.28
N GLY A 740 8.89 -10.41 19.16
CA GLY A 740 7.95 -9.31 19.38
C GLY A 740 8.22 -8.60 20.71
N HIS A 741 7.16 -8.22 21.41
CA HIS A 741 7.24 -7.34 22.57
C HIS A 741 6.19 -7.69 23.65
N SER A 742 6.44 -7.28 24.89
CA SER A 742 5.49 -7.33 26.00
C SER A 742 5.42 -6.00 26.74
N SER A 743 4.38 -5.82 27.54
CA SER A 743 4.18 -4.63 28.37
C SER A 743 3.80 -5.02 29.80
N LEU A 744 4.11 -4.15 30.76
CA LEU A 744 3.75 -4.27 32.16
C LEU A 744 3.17 -2.94 32.66
N ALA A 745 1.94 -2.97 33.19
CA ALA A 745 1.20 -1.82 33.72
C ALA A 745 1.04 -0.64 32.72
N GLY A 746 1.19 -0.90 31.41
CA GLY A 746 1.24 0.14 30.38
C GLY A 746 2.40 1.13 30.54
N LYS A 747 3.45 0.79 31.31
CA LYS A 747 4.56 1.70 31.64
C LYS A 747 5.93 1.18 31.22
N TYR A 748 6.15 -0.12 31.36
CA TYR A 748 7.42 -0.77 31.07
C TYR A 748 7.23 -1.82 30.00
N GLY A 749 8.27 -2.09 29.22
CA GLY A 749 8.22 -3.12 28.19
C GLY A 749 9.44 -4.02 28.17
N MET A 750 9.30 -5.10 27.41
CA MET A 750 10.39 -6.01 27.10
C MET A 750 10.25 -6.46 25.65
N PHE A 751 11.23 -6.09 24.83
CA PHE A 751 11.36 -6.51 23.44
C PHE A 751 12.25 -7.76 23.32
N ALA A 752 11.89 -8.66 22.39
CA ALA A 752 12.65 -9.87 22.08
C ALA A 752 12.68 -10.18 20.59
N PHE A 753 13.87 -10.44 20.06
CA PHE A 753 14.09 -10.89 18.69
C PHE A 753 15.00 -12.12 18.68
N LYS A 754 14.42 -13.24 18.26
CA LYS A 754 15.08 -14.51 17.99
C LYS A 754 15.34 -14.61 16.50
N PHE A 755 16.54 -14.25 16.09
CA PHE A 755 16.91 -14.22 14.68
C PHE A 755 17.71 -15.45 14.29
N ASP A 756 17.22 -16.15 13.28
CA ASP A 756 17.94 -17.17 12.54
C ASP A 756 17.73 -16.85 11.04
N ALA A 757 18.83 -16.71 10.29
CA ALA A 757 18.77 -16.28 8.90
C ALA A 757 18.15 -17.36 7.97
N PRO A 758 17.38 -16.96 6.95
CA PRO A 758 16.83 -17.90 6.00
C PRO A 758 17.91 -18.48 5.07
N SER A 759 17.66 -19.66 4.52
CA SER A 759 18.42 -20.19 3.39
C SER A 759 17.92 -19.56 2.08
N MET A 760 18.58 -18.49 1.62
CA MET A 760 18.22 -17.75 0.40
C MET A 760 19.46 -17.08 -0.23
N PRO A 761 19.54 -16.92 -1.56
CA PRO A 761 20.63 -16.18 -2.19
C PRO A 761 20.87 -14.80 -1.56
N LYS A 762 22.14 -14.43 -1.37
CA LYS A 762 22.60 -13.21 -0.69
C LYS A 762 22.34 -13.13 0.82
N PHE A 763 21.76 -14.15 1.44
CA PHE A 763 21.65 -14.26 2.90
C PHE A 763 22.68 -15.27 3.40
N ASP A 764 23.44 -14.91 4.44
CA ASP A 764 24.27 -15.87 5.16
C ASP A 764 23.36 -16.69 6.08
N SER A 765 23.05 -17.92 5.69
CA SER A 765 22.14 -18.80 6.42
C SER A 765 22.68 -19.27 7.77
N SER A 766 23.96 -19.03 8.07
CA SER A 766 24.53 -19.29 9.40
C SER A 766 24.34 -18.12 10.37
N PHE A 767 23.82 -16.98 9.89
CA PHE A 767 23.68 -15.80 10.72
C PHE A 767 22.55 -15.96 11.75
N THR A 768 22.93 -15.88 13.03
CA THR A 768 22.01 -15.93 14.18
C THR A 768 22.27 -14.77 15.13
N ALA A 769 21.23 -14.38 15.87
CA ALA A 769 21.34 -13.44 16.98
C ALA A 769 20.15 -13.61 17.95
N ARG A 770 20.39 -13.33 19.23
CA ARG A 770 19.35 -13.15 20.25
C ARG A 770 19.45 -11.73 20.77
N LYS A 771 18.40 -10.94 20.62
CA LYS A 771 18.39 -9.51 20.94
C LYS A 771 17.21 -9.18 21.83
N THR A 772 17.44 -8.40 22.88
CA THR A 772 16.36 -7.92 23.75
C THR A 772 16.58 -6.47 24.15
N ALA A 773 15.50 -5.80 24.54
CA ALA A 773 15.55 -4.52 25.23
C ALA A 773 14.57 -4.53 26.40
N LEU A 774 15.00 -4.09 27.59
CA LEU A 774 14.10 -3.78 28.71
C LEU A 774 13.87 -2.27 28.72
N GLU A 775 12.63 -1.83 28.55
CA GLU A 775 12.28 -0.40 28.52
C GLU A 775 11.66 0.04 29.85
N THR A 776 12.32 0.96 30.56
CA THR A 776 11.88 1.48 31.86
C THR A 776 12.08 2.98 31.95
N GLU A 777 11.01 3.74 32.17
CA GLU A 777 11.06 5.21 32.27
C GLU A 777 11.86 5.85 31.12
N ASN A 778 12.99 6.51 31.40
CA ASN A 778 13.87 7.13 30.41
C ASN A 778 15.05 6.23 29.99
N ARG A 779 15.06 4.95 30.35
CA ARG A 779 16.18 4.01 30.15
C ARG A 779 15.77 2.79 29.34
N LEU A 780 16.67 2.34 28.47
CA LEU A 780 16.55 1.04 27.81
C LEU A 780 17.84 0.25 27.99
N VAL A 781 17.75 -0.98 28.49
CA VAL A 781 18.90 -1.90 28.60
C VAL A 781 18.86 -2.85 27.41
N LEU A 782 19.86 -2.79 26.53
CA LEU A 782 19.90 -3.59 25.32
C LEU A 782 20.94 -4.70 25.42
N LEU A 783 20.50 -5.93 25.19
CA LEU A 783 21.32 -7.13 25.26
C LEU A 783 21.38 -7.83 23.91
N GLY A 784 22.53 -8.38 23.58
CA GLY A 784 22.75 -9.27 22.44
C GLY A 784 23.59 -10.47 22.85
N SER A 785 23.20 -11.67 22.40
CA SER A 785 23.99 -12.89 22.56
C SER A 785 23.85 -13.79 21.34
N ASN A 786 24.69 -14.83 21.28
CA ASN A 786 24.67 -15.83 20.21
C ASN A 786 24.74 -15.18 18.82
N ILE A 787 25.50 -14.08 18.69
CA ILE A 787 25.74 -13.42 17.42
C ILE A 787 26.81 -14.22 16.70
N SER A 788 26.40 -14.98 15.70
CA SER A 788 27.28 -15.91 14.98
C SER A 788 26.98 -15.90 13.50
N ASN A 789 28.00 -15.99 12.66
CA ASN A 789 27.88 -16.32 11.23
C ASN A 789 29.21 -16.85 10.67
N SER A 790 29.20 -17.25 9.41
CA SER A 790 30.32 -17.92 8.74
C SER A 790 31.09 -17.01 7.77
N THR A 791 30.57 -15.82 7.46
CA THR A 791 31.22 -14.89 6.52
C THR A 791 32.54 -14.34 7.04
N THR A 792 33.60 -14.51 6.26
CA THR A 792 34.93 -13.92 6.47
C THR A 792 35.19 -12.71 5.56
N LYS A 793 34.14 -12.17 4.93
CA LYS A 793 34.27 -11.10 3.92
C LYS A 793 33.74 -9.76 4.40
N TYR A 794 32.80 -9.79 5.32
CA TYR A 794 32.02 -8.64 5.73
C TYR A 794 31.85 -8.66 7.25
N PRO A 795 32.04 -7.53 7.94
CA PRO A 795 31.94 -7.47 9.39
C PRO A 795 30.47 -7.56 9.83
N THR A 796 30.28 -8.05 11.05
CA THR A 796 28.99 -8.04 11.74
C THR A 796 28.95 -6.89 12.72
N GLU A 797 27.87 -6.11 12.71
CA GLU A 797 27.77 -4.85 13.45
C GLU A 797 26.44 -4.77 14.20
N THR A 798 26.41 -4.11 15.36
CA THR A 798 25.16 -3.64 16.00
C THR A 798 25.13 -2.11 15.99
N THR A 799 24.16 -1.50 15.33
CA THR A 799 24.11 -0.02 15.23
C THR A 799 23.53 0.60 16.51
N LEU A 800 24.20 1.61 17.06
CA LEU A 800 23.69 2.42 18.17
C LEU A 800 22.77 3.53 17.65
N PHE A 801 23.26 4.34 16.70
CA PHE A 801 22.48 5.36 16.01
C PHE A 801 23.07 5.67 14.63
N GLN A 802 22.23 6.24 13.77
CA GLN A 802 22.59 6.87 12.51
C GLN A 802 21.60 8.01 12.24
N HIS A 803 22.10 9.20 11.90
CA HIS A 803 21.28 10.30 11.40
C HIS A 803 22.12 11.28 10.56
N GLY A 804 21.47 11.98 9.64
CA GLY A 804 22.02 13.14 8.94
C GLY A 804 22.42 14.25 9.91
N ILE A 805 23.51 14.94 9.59
CA ILE A 805 23.95 16.13 10.31
C ILE A 805 23.13 17.31 9.76
N THR A 806 22.22 17.84 10.59
CA THR A 806 21.35 18.97 10.25
C THR A 806 21.41 20.04 11.34
N ASP A 807 20.83 21.21 11.10
CA ASP A 807 20.73 22.26 12.13
C ASP A 807 20.07 21.76 13.43
N LYS A 808 19.10 20.84 13.34
CA LYS A 808 18.42 20.25 14.51
C LYS A 808 19.06 18.97 15.04
N ALA A 809 20.04 18.40 14.35
CA ALA A 809 20.69 17.13 14.70
C ALA A 809 22.21 17.16 14.48
N HIS A 810 22.88 18.30 14.71
CA HIS A 810 24.32 18.43 14.50
C HIS A 810 25.16 18.09 15.74
N ALA A 811 24.56 18.08 16.93
CA ALA A 811 25.27 17.83 18.18
C ALA A 811 25.78 16.37 18.25
N LEU A 812 27.00 16.19 18.73
CA LEU A 812 27.56 14.90 19.12
C LEU A 812 28.42 15.14 20.36
N TRP A 813 28.21 14.33 21.40
CA TRP A 813 29.08 14.31 22.57
C TRP A 813 29.72 12.94 22.70
N VAL A 814 31.01 12.90 23.05
CA VAL A 814 31.74 11.66 23.34
C VAL A 814 32.55 11.88 24.61
N ASN A 815 32.24 11.14 25.68
CA ASN A 815 32.94 11.23 26.98
C ASN A 815 33.09 12.68 27.51
N GLY A 816 32.04 13.48 27.41
CA GLY A 816 32.01 14.87 27.91
C GLY A 816 32.53 15.90 26.92
N GLU A 817 33.15 15.48 25.82
CA GLU A 817 33.65 16.36 24.76
C GLU A 817 32.56 16.62 23.71
N ARG A 818 32.33 17.89 23.35
CA ARG A 818 31.43 18.27 22.25
C ARG A 818 32.18 18.18 20.92
N ILE A 819 31.79 17.23 20.08
CA ILE A 819 32.45 16.99 18.80
C ILE A 819 31.82 17.87 17.70
N THR A 820 32.64 18.72 17.10
CA THR A 820 32.27 19.55 15.94
C THR A 820 33.12 19.26 14.70
N ALA A 821 34.24 18.55 14.85
CA ALA A 821 35.13 18.18 13.75
C ALA A 821 34.42 17.34 12.68
N PHE A 822 34.82 17.56 11.42
CA PHE A 822 34.35 16.81 10.27
C PHE A 822 35.46 16.72 9.20
N PRO A 823 35.89 15.52 8.78
CA PRO A 823 35.47 14.22 9.31
C PRO A 823 35.94 14.02 10.76
N TYR A 824 35.29 13.10 11.47
CA TYR A 824 35.67 12.67 12.81
C TYR A 824 35.51 11.15 12.93
N GLN A 825 36.41 10.52 13.67
CA GLN A 825 36.41 9.09 13.94
C GLN A 825 36.98 8.82 15.33
N ARG A 826 36.36 7.92 16.09
CA ARG A 826 36.88 7.45 17.38
C ARG A 826 36.41 6.03 17.68
N THR A 827 37.33 5.20 18.15
CA THR A 827 37.02 3.89 18.74
C THR A 827 36.43 4.06 20.13
N LEU A 828 35.46 3.20 20.46
CA LEU A 828 34.74 3.17 21.72
C LEU A 828 34.99 1.84 22.43
N GLY A 829 35.06 1.87 23.75
CA GLY A 829 35.15 0.69 24.61
C GLY A 829 34.15 0.72 25.77
N GLU A 830 34.28 -0.27 26.65
CA GLU A 830 33.48 -0.35 27.87
C GLU A 830 33.64 0.91 28.74
N GLY A 831 32.52 1.44 29.22
CA GLY A 831 32.47 2.64 30.06
C GLY A 831 32.57 3.95 29.28
N ASP A 832 32.77 3.92 27.96
CA ASP A 832 32.60 5.09 27.10
C ASP A 832 31.12 5.40 26.90
N TRP A 833 30.81 6.68 26.72
CA TRP A 833 29.46 7.12 26.47
C TRP A 833 29.36 8.22 25.40
N LEU A 834 28.20 8.27 24.75
CA LEU A 834 27.87 9.21 23.68
C LEU A 834 26.54 9.91 23.95
N ILE A 835 26.32 11.07 23.34
CA ILE A 835 25.00 11.68 23.15
C ILE A 835 24.86 12.06 21.67
N ASP A 836 23.81 11.56 21.02
CA ASP A 836 23.52 11.82 19.61
C ASP A 836 22.89 13.21 19.36
N GLY A 837 22.60 13.51 18.09
CA GLY A 837 21.98 14.76 17.67
C GLY A 837 20.54 14.94 18.16
N HIS A 838 19.93 13.92 18.76
CA HIS A 838 18.57 13.93 19.29
C HIS A 838 18.55 13.98 20.82
N GLY A 839 19.71 14.10 21.49
CA GLY A 839 19.81 14.10 22.95
C GLY A 839 19.61 12.72 23.58
N THR A 840 19.82 11.65 22.83
CA THR A 840 19.79 10.28 23.33
C THR A 840 21.20 9.87 23.74
N GLY A 841 21.36 9.40 24.97
CA GLY A 841 22.62 8.96 25.53
C GLY A 841 22.82 7.45 25.34
N TYR A 842 24.07 7.04 25.14
CA TYR A 842 24.48 5.64 24.98
C TYR A 842 25.68 5.40 25.89
N LEU A 843 25.58 4.48 26.84
CA LEU A 843 26.69 4.00 27.68
C LEU A 843 27.01 2.57 27.28
N LEU A 844 28.23 2.33 26.81
CA LEU A 844 28.72 0.98 26.49
C LEU A 844 29.11 0.27 27.78
N THR A 845 28.69 -0.98 27.93
CA THR A 845 28.95 -1.79 29.12
C THR A 845 29.49 -3.17 28.73
N LEU A 846 30.03 -3.89 29.71
CA LEU A 846 30.46 -5.29 29.62
C LEU A 846 31.22 -5.66 28.33
N GLY A 847 32.44 -5.16 28.17
CA GLY A 847 33.33 -5.51 27.06
C GLY A 847 32.90 -5.03 25.68
N ALA A 848 31.82 -4.24 25.55
CA ALA A 848 31.38 -3.70 24.28
C ALA A 848 32.48 -2.84 23.62
N LYS A 849 32.67 -3.05 22.31
CA LYS A 849 33.64 -2.32 21.48
C LYS A 849 32.93 -1.79 20.25
N GLY A 850 33.27 -0.58 19.85
CA GLY A 850 32.59 0.07 18.75
C GLY A 850 33.35 1.25 18.18
N GLU A 851 32.63 2.01 17.38
CA GLU A 851 33.16 3.15 16.68
C GLU A 851 32.08 4.22 16.51
N VAL A 852 32.50 5.48 16.53
CA VAL A 852 31.67 6.63 16.17
C VAL A 852 32.35 7.42 15.07
N ARG A 853 31.56 7.88 14.10
CA ARG A 853 32.01 8.73 13.01
C ARG A 853 31.09 9.91 12.74
N ARG A 854 31.69 11.00 12.27
CA ARG A 854 31.03 12.02 11.45
C ARG A 854 31.72 12.00 10.10
N GLN A 855 31.00 11.64 9.04
CA GLN A 855 31.60 11.42 7.74
C GLN A 855 30.63 11.74 6.60
N HIS A 856 31.19 12.06 5.43
CA HIS A 856 30.44 12.09 4.19
C HIS A 856 30.16 10.65 3.76
N GLN A 857 28.90 10.31 3.46
CA GLN A 857 28.50 8.97 3.06
C GLN A 857 27.85 8.97 1.69
N VAL A 858 28.23 8.00 0.87
CA VAL A 858 27.57 7.67 -0.40
C VAL A 858 26.67 6.47 -0.18
N SER A 859 25.46 6.53 -0.74
CA SER A 859 24.47 5.47 -0.72
C SER A 859 23.74 5.42 -2.08
N ALA A 860 22.55 4.85 -2.12
CA ALA A 860 21.69 4.85 -3.28
C ALA A 860 20.20 4.97 -2.91
N ASN A 861 19.44 5.51 -3.86
CA ASN A 861 18.01 5.67 -3.74
C ASN A 861 17.28 4.30 -3.77
N ASP A 862 16.33 4.09 -2.87
CA ASP A 862 15.61 2.83 -2.65
C ASP A 862 14.75 2.38 -3.84
N LYS A 863 14.41 3.30 -4.74
CA LYS A 863 13.56 3.05 -5.91
C LYS A 863 14.39 2.91 -7.18
N THR A 864 15.22 3.91 -7.44
CA THR A 864 15.96 4.06 -8.70
C THR A 864 17.35 3.45 -8.67
N ARG A 865 17.87 3.11 -7.48
CA ARG A 865 19.26 2.66 -7.24
C ARG A 865 20.32 3.67 -7.68
N LYS A 866 19.94 4.91 -7.99
CA LYS A 866 20.88 5.98 -8.33
C LYS A 866 21.66 6.40 -7.07
N PRO A 867 22.96 6.73 -7.20
CA PRO A 867 23.75 7.20 -6.07
C PRO A 867 23.12 8.41 -5.37
N THR A 868 23.28 8.47 -4.06
CA THR A 868 22.91 9.60 -3.20
C THR A 868 24.02 9.84 -2.19
N GLU A 869 24.08 11.03 -1.58
CA GLU A 869 25.13 11.37 -0.62
C GLU A 869 24.65 12.36 0.44
N ALA A 870 25.22 12.27 1.64
CA ALA A 870 24.96 13.21 2.75
C ALA A 870 26.04 13.10 3.83
N ASP A 871 26.11 14.11 4.69
CA ASP A 871 26.94 14.09 5.90
C ASP A 871 26.19 13.45 7.06
N ILE A 872 26.79 12.43 7.66
CA ILE A 872 26.13 11.51 8.60
C ILE A 872 26.92 11.42 9.90
N SER A 873 26.20 11.39 11.03
CA SER A 873 26.70 10.99 12.34
C SER A 873 26.22 9.56 12.61
N VAL A 874 27.15 8.66 12.92
CA VAL A 874 26.86 7.23 13.04
C VAL A 874 27.74 6.58 14.10
N ALA A 875 27.17 5.68 14.90
CA ALA A 875 27.92 4.86 15.85
C ALA A 875 27.40 3.42 15.87
N TRP A 876 28.32 2.47 15.99
CA TRP A 876 28.00 1.04 16.01
C TRP A 876 28.99 0.26 16.87
N LEU A 877 28.56 -0.91 17.33
CA LEU A 877 29.39 -1.93 17.97
C LEU A 877 29.91 -2.91 16.91
N SER A 878 31.16 -3.32 17.02
CA SER A 878 31.81 -4.23 16.08
C SER A 878 31.93 -5.63 16.67
N HIS A 879 31.44 -6.64 15.94
CA HIS A 879 31.58 -8.06 16.28
C HIS A 879 32.65 -8.76 15.44
N GLY A 880 33.30 -8.01 14.54
CA GLY A 880 34.28 -8.55 13.59
C GLY A 880 33.65 -9.38 12.48
N GLU A 881 34.52 -10.06 11.72
CA GLU A 881 34.14 -11.05 10.72
C GLU A 881 34.01 -12.43 11.39
N LYS A 882 33.09 -13.27 10.87
CA LYS A 882 32.83 -14.63 11.37
C LYS A 882 32.73 -14.69 12.91
N PRO A 883 31.89 -13.86 13.56
CA PRO A 883 31.72 -13.92 15.00
C PRO A 883 31.24 -15.32 15.41
N GLN A 884 31.65 -15.74 16.61
CA GLN A 884 31.19 -16.97 17.24
C GLN A 884 30.70 -16.63 18.64
N ASN A 885 29.40 -16.73 18.84
CA ASN A 885 28.72 -16.39 20.09
C ASN A 885 29.10 -14.99 20.61
N ALA A 886 29.28 -14.03 19.69
CA ALA A 886 29.53 -12.66 20.08
C ALA A 886 28.32 -12.09 20.82
N GLU A 887 28.60 -11.10 21.66
CA GLU A 887 27.63 -10.49 22.56
C GLU A 887 27.76 -8.97 22.55
N TYR A 888 26.70 -8.28 22.98
CA TYR A 888 26.81 -6.87 23.36
C TYR A 888 25.94 -6.55 24.56
N GLU A 889 26.28 -5.46 25.22
CA GLU A 889 25.49 -4.82 26.26
C GLU A 889 25.67 -3.30 26.17
N TYR A 890 24.57 -2.56 26.23
CA TYR A 890 24.63 -1.10 26.41
C TYR A 890 23.34 -0.56 27.02
N LEU A 891 23.46 0.61 27.62
CA LEU A 891 22.36 1.37 28.21
C LEU A 891 22.06 2.60 27.37
N MET A 892 20.81 2.75 26.96
CA MET A 892 20.29 3.95 26.30
C MET A 892 19.55 4.84 27.30
N VAL A 893 19.73 6.16 27.20
CA VAL A 893 19.05 7.16 28.05
C VAL A 893 18.36 8.20 27.16
N LEU A 894 17.03 8.29 27.23
CA LEU A 894 16.24 9.11 26.32
C LEU A 894 16.35 10.62 26.59
N GLU A 895 16.67 11.05 27.80
CA GLU A 895 16.88 12.48 28.13
C GLU A 895 18.28 12.70 28.71
N ALA A 896 19.27 12.48 27.86
CA ALA A 896 20.67 12.56 28.25
C ALA A 896 21.18 14.01 28.25
N THR A 897 21.98 14.32 29.27
CA THR A 897 22.82 15.52 29.29
C THR A 897 24.26 15.10 29.58
N PRO A 898 25.28 15.88 29.18
CA PRO A 898 26.67 15.54 29.44
C PRO A 898 26.94 15.25 30.92
N GLY A 899 26.39 16.06 31.83
CA GLY A 899 26.51 15.84 33.28
C GLY A 899 25.87 14.54 33.78
N ARG A 900 24.65 14.22 33.32
CA ARG A 900 23.97 12.96 33.68
C ARG A 900 24.71 11.73 33.17
N MET A 901 25.18 11.76 31.92
CA MET A 901 25.92 10.64 31.34
C MET A 901 27.29 10.46 31.99
N GLN A 902 27.99 11.56 32.33
CA GLN A 902 29.24 11.48 33.07
C GLN A 902 29.04 10.86 34.45
N GLN A 903 28.00 11.26 35.18
CA GLN A 903 27.68 10.68 36.48
C GLN A 903 27.34 9.19 36.36
N LEU A 904 26.52 8.83 35.37
CA LEU A 904 26.14 7.45 35.09
C LEU A 904 27.35 6.56 34.78
N ALA A 905 28.29 7.05 33.96
CA ALA A 905 29.53 6.34 33.64
C ALA A 905 30.44 6.19 34.88
N ASN A 906 30.53 7.23 35.73
CA ASN A 906 31.27 7.17 36.98
C ASN A 906 30.66 6.13 37.95
N ASP A 907 29.33 6.13 38.08
CA ASP A 907 28.61 5.17 38.92
C ASP A 907 28.78 3.73 38.41
N TYR A 908 28.70 3.52 37.09
CA TYR A 908 29.00 2.22 36.46
C TYR A 908 30.40 1.72 36.81
N ARG A 909 31.43 2.56 36.66
CA ARG A 909 32.83 2.23 37.00
C ARG A 909 33.04 1.98 38.49
N ALA A 910 32.28 2.65 39.34
CA ALA A 910 32.27 2.44 40.79
C ALA A 910 31.46 1.21 41.24
N GLY A 911 30.91 0.42 40.31
CA GLY A 911 30.12 -0.77 40.60
C GLY A 911 28.66 -0.49 41.00
N LYS A 912 28.19 0.77 40.96
CA LYS A 912 26.79 1.11 41.15
C LYS A 912 26.02 0.84 39.85
N LYS A 913 25.33 -0.29 39.79
CA LYS A 913 24.67 -0.72 38.56
C LYS A 913 23.21 -0.25 38.52
N PRO A 914 22.80 0.59 37.56
CA PRO A 914 21.39 0.99 37.39
C PRO A 914 20.50 -0.20 37.00
N TYR A 915 21.08 -1.27 36.45
CA TYR A 915 20.42 -2.53 36.15
C TYR A 915 21.37 -3.71 36.42
N GLU A 916 20.84 -4.92 36.43
CA GLU A 916 21.59 -6.16 36.59
C GLU A 916 21.15 -7.19 35.54
N VAL A 917 22.11 -7.77 34.82
CA VAL A 917 21.86 -8.88 33.90
C VAL A 917 22.02 -10.18 34.68
N LEU A 918 20.89 -10.85 34.92
CA LEU A 918 20.83 -12.11 35.68
C LEU A 918 21.15 -13.32 34.79
N ARG A 919 20.86 -13.22 33.49
CA ARG A 919 21.21 -14.23 32.49
C ARG A 919 21.24 -13.61 31.10
N LYS A 920 22.21 -13.99 30.27
CA LYS A 920 22.30 -13.57 28.87
C LYS A 920 22.99 -14.68 28.08
N ASP A 921 22.19 -15.53 27.45
CA ASP A 921 22.66 -16.61 26.60
C ASP A 921 21.62 -16.94 25.51
N ASN A 922 21.84 -18.02 24.76
CA ASN A 922 20.95 -18.46 23.68
C ASN A 922 19.59 -19.02 24.16
N VAL A 923 19.44 -19.31 25.47
CA VAL A 923 18.23 -19.86 26.09
C VAL A 923 17.36 -18.73 26.63
N ALA A 924 17.95 -17.75 27.33
CA ALA A 924 17.20 -16.66 27.91
C ALA A 924 18.03 -15.40 28.15
N HIS A 925 17.35 -14.25 28.08
CA HIS A 925 17.83 -12.96 28.56
C HIS A 925 16.97 -12.54 29.75
N ILE A 926 17.60 -12.33 30.91
CA ILE A 926 16.95 -11.91 32.15
C ILE A 926 17.67 -10.69 32.69
N VAL A 927 16.93 -9.59 32.84
CA VAL A 927 17.49 -8.30 33.26
C VAL A 927 16.57 -7.62 34.26
N ARG A 928 17.16 -7.07 35.32
CA ARG A 928 16.49 -6.29 36.37
C ARG A 928 16.91 -4.84 36.26
N ASP A 929 15.97 -3.91 36.11
CA ASP A 929 16.22 -2.50 36.37
C ASP A 929 16.20 -2.25 37.88
N ASN A 930 17.33 -1.82 38.45
CA ASN A 930 17.47 -1.65 39.89
C ASN A 930 16.75 -0.40 40.41
N VAL A 931 16.40 0.53 39.52
CA VAL A 931 15.65 1.75 39.85
C VAL A 931 14.17 1.43 40.00
N THR A 932 13.53 0.85 38.97
CA THR A 932 12.09 0.52 39.02
C THR A 932 11.78 -0.82 39.67
N LYS A 933 12.80 -1.64 39.98
CA LYS A 933 12.65 -3.03 40.44
C LYS A 933 11.91 -3.94 39.45
N THR A 934 11.86 -3.54 38.19
CA THR A 934 11.25 -4.34 37.11
C THR A 934 12.24 -5.37 36.61
N ILE A 935 11.82 -6.63 36.50
CA ILE A 935 12.58 -7.71 35.91
C ILE A 935 11.89 -8.16 34.62
N GLY A 936 12.63 -8.13 33.51
CA GLY A 936 12.22 -8.70 32.23
C GLY A 936 12.86 -10.08 32.03
N TYR A 937 12.04 -11.07 31.73
CA TYR A 937 12.43 -12.44 31.40
C TYR A 937 12.03 -12.72 29.95
N THR A 938 13.01 -12.86 29.06
CA THR A 938 12.79 -13.40 27.72
C THR A 938 13.31 -14.82 27.69
N ALA A 939 12.39 -15.78 27.56
CA ALA A 939 12.70 -17.19 27.35
C ALA A 939 12.65 -17.48 25.85
N PHE A 940 13.79 -17.78 25.21
CA PHE A 940 13.84 -18.23 23.81
C PHE A 940 13.53 -19.74 23.66
N SER A 941 13.67 -20.46 24.78
CA SER A 941 13.29 -21.84 25.03
C SER A 941 12.95 -22.00 26.52
N ALA A 942 12.56 -23.21 26.96
CA ALA A 942 12.31 -23.48 28.37
C ALA A 942 13.50 -23.04 29.25
N VAL A 943 13.21 -22.39 30.39
CA VAL A 943 14.21 -21.85 31.30
C VAL A 943 13.78 -21.97 32.76
N THR A 944 14.75 -22.31 33.62
CA THR A 944 14.66 -22.23 35.08
C THR A 944 15.63 -21.14 35.53
N PRO A 945 15.17 -19.90 35.79
CA PRO A 945 16.03 -18.84 36.31
C PRO A 945 16.68 -19.25 37.64
N ALA A 946 17.94 -18.88 37.84
CA ALA A 946 18.62 -19.08 39.12
C ALA A 946 18.17 -18.05 40.17
N ASP A 947 17.83 -16.84 39.71
CA ASP A 947 17.51 -15.67 40.53
C ASP A 947 16.18 -15.01 40.14
N GLY A 948 15.60 -14.30 41.10
CA GLY A 948 14.38 -13.52 40.93
C GLY A 948 13.11 -14.26 41.36
N VAL A 949 11.96 -13.71 40.99
CA VAL A 949 10.66 -14.22 41.46
C VAL A 949 10.12 -15.40 40.64
N VAL A 950 10.59 -15.53 39.41
CA VAL A 950 10.18 -16.61 38.49
C VAL A 950 11.08 -17.82 38.70
N LYS A 951 10.48 -18.96 39.02
CA LYS A 951 11.14 -20.26 39.18
C LYS A 951 11.31 -20.99 37.85
N SER A 952 10.31 -20.97 36.98
CA SER A 952 10.39 -21.62 35.67
C SER A 952 9.43 -21.04 34.64
N ILE A 953 9.86 -21.12 33.38
CA ILE A 953 9.08 -20.79 32.18
C ILE A 953 9.31 -21.96 31.20
N PRO A 954 8.36 -22.87 30.98
CA PRO A 954 8.59 -24.11 30.24
C PRO A 954 8.47 -23.96 28.71
N GLN A 955 8.18 -22.76 28.20
CA GLN A 955 8.04 -22.46 26.77
C GLN A 955 8.61 -21.08 26.41
N PRO A 956 8.81 -20.78 25.10
CA PRO A 956 9.15 -19.43 24.66
C PRO A 956 8.09 -18.42 25.09
N ALA A 957 8.48 -17.42 25.87
CA ALA A 957 7.58 -16.40 26.41
C ALA A 957 8.37 -15.15 26.83
N ILE A 958 7.66 -14.03 26.93
CA ILE A 958 8.16 -12.81 27.57
C ILE A 958 7.35 -12.59 28.85
N ILE A 959 8.01 -12.70 30.00
CA ILE A 959 7.43 -12.47 31.32
C ILE A 959 8.05 -11.21 31.90
N MET A 960 7.25 -10.33 32.49
CA MET A 960 7.74 -9.18 33.24
C MET A 960 7.19 -9.23 34.66
N ALA A 961 8.01 -8.84 35.63
CA ALA A 961 7.60 -8.80 37.03
C ALA A 961 8.13 -7.53 37.71
N GLN A 962 7.31 -6.92 38.56
CA GLN A 962 7.73 -5.80 39.40
C GLN A 962 7.16 -5.95 40.81
N SER A 963 8.03 -5.92 41.80
CA SER A 963 7.64 -5.87 43.21
C SER A 963 7.13 -4.47 43.58
N ARG A 964 6.01 -4.41 44.30
CA ARG A 964 5.39 -3.18 44.83
C ARG A 964 5.36 -3.26 46.35
N GLY A 965 6.42 -2.77 47.00
CA GLY A 965 6.66 -3.03 48.42
C GLY A 965 6.94 -4.51 48.69
N ASP A 966 6.76 -4.94 49.94
CA ASP A 966 7.22 -6.27 50.39
C ASP A 966 6.21 -7.41 50.13
N LYS A 967 4.96 -7.08 49.79
CA LYS A 967 3.85 -8.05 49.74
C LYS A 967 3.05 -8.05 48.44
N GLU A 968 3.37 -7.19 47.48
CA GLU A 968 2.64 -7.13 46.20
C GLU A 968 3.59 -7.32 45.02
N LEU A 969 3.12 -8.05 44.02
CA LEU A 969 3.85 -8.34 42.78
C LEU A 969 2.91 -8.16 41.61
N ILE A 970 3.29 -7.35 40.62
CA ILE A 970 2.60 -7.35 39.33
C ILE A 970 3.40 -8.21 38.35
N VAL A 971 2.72 -9.11 37.64
CA VAL A 971 3.32 -10.00 36.65
C VAL A 971 2.54 -9.90 35.35
N SER A 972 3.22 -9.73 34.22
CA SER A 972 2.65 -9.89 32.89
C SER A 972 3.29 -11.04 32.14
N GLY A 973 2.51 -11.69 31.27
CA GLY A 973 2.95 -12.82 30.47
C GLY A 973 2.34 -12.78 29.07
N VAL A 974 3.18 -13.09 28.07
CA VAL A 974 2.78 -13.16 26.66
C VAL A 974 3.69 -14.09 25.88
N THR A 975 3.18 -14.69 24.81
CA THR A 975 4.01 -15.08 23.67
C THR A 975 3.75 -14.12 22.51
N PRO A 976 4.79 -13.58 21.86
CA PRO A 976 4.61 -12.81 20.64
C PRO A 976 4.22 -13.69 19.43
N ASP A 977 4.17 -15.01 19.59
CA ASP A 977 3.55 -15.91 18.62
C ASP A 977 2.04 -15.62 18.52
N LEU A 978 1.62 -15.22 17.32
CA LEU A 978 0.20 -14.95 17.03
C LEU A 978 -0.63 -16.24 16.91
N ASN A 979 0.01 -17.41 16.84
CA ASN A 979 -0.59 -18.74 16.73
C ASN A 979 -1.62 -18.80 15.61
N MET A 980 -1.17 -18.40 14.43
CA MET A 980 -1.97 -18.29 13.21
C MET A 980 -1.12 -18.71 12.01
N THR A 981 -1.75 -18.78 10.84
CA THR A 981 -1.06 -18.86 9.55
C THR A 981 -1.58 -17.76 8.64
N ARG A 982 -1.16 -17.75 7.37
CA ARG A 982 -1.70 -16.82 6.37
C ARG A 982 -3.21 -16.99 6.14
N THR A 983 -3.78 -18.16 6.43
CA THR A 983 -5.19 -18.48 6.17
C THR A 983 -6.00 -18.78 7.43
N THR A 984 -5.36 -19.27 8.50
CA THR A 984 -6.05 -19.63 9.75
C THR A 984 -6.08 -18.48 10.74
N ALA A 985 -7.21 -18.28 11.42
CA ALA A 985 -7.34 -17.29 12.48
C ALA A 985 -6.40 -17.60 13.66
N ALA A 986 -5.97 -16.56 14.36
CA ALA A 986 -5.24 -16.69 15.61
C ALA A 986 -6.12 -17.35 16.69
N THR A 987 -5.52 -18.24 17.48
CA THR A 987 -6.16 -18.82 18.68
C THR A 987 -5.30 -18.54 19.92
N PRO A 988 -5.92 -18.40 21.12
CA PRO A 988 -5.16 -18.14 22.34
C PRO A 988 -4.14 -19.23 22.64
N VAL A 989 -2.94 -18.83 23.10
CA VAL A 989 -1.87 -19.73 23.55
C VAL A 989 -1.74 -19.65 25.08
N PRO A 990 -1.82 -20.78 25.80
CA PRO A 990 -1.55 -20.79 27.24
C PRO A 990 -0.05 -20.60 27.51
N ILE A 991 0.29 -19.68 28.42
CA ILE A 991 1.65 -19.38 28.88
C ILE A 991 1.77 -19.73 30.35
N SER A 992 2.50 -20.79 30.66
CA SER A 992 2.71 -21.27 32.03
C SER A 992 3.95 -20.63 32.64
N VAL A 993 3.84 -20.17 33.89
CA VAL A 993 4.92 -19.59 34.67
C VAL A 993 4.81 -20.09 36.10
N THR A 994 5.91 -20.60 36.66
CA THR A 994 5.97 -20.92 38.09
C THR A 994 6.72 -19.82 38.83
N LEU A 995 6.13 -19.27 39.88
CA LEU A 995 6.75 -18.31 40.77
C LEU A 995 7.24 -18.99 42.06
N HIS A 996 8.31 -18.45 42.64
CA HIS A 996 8.70 -18.75 44.02
C HIS A 996 7.70 -18.12 45.00
N GLY A 997 7.34 -18.84 46.06
CA GLY A 997 6.44 -18.35 47.11
C GLY A 997 4.95 -18.64 46.85
N GLN A 998 4.13 -18.41 47.87
CA GLN A 998 2.68 -18.50 47.79
C GLN A 998 2.09 -17.13 47.50
N TRP A 999 1.33 -17.03 46.41
CA TRP A 999 0.73 -15.80 45.95
C TRP A 999 -0.76 -16.02 45.63
N GLN A 1000 -1.57 -15.03 45.97
CA GLN A 1000 -2.99 -14.99 45.60
C GLN A 1000 -3.26 -13.77 44.71
N ALA A 1001 -4.21 -13.89 43.78
CA ALA A 1001 -4.66 -12.73 43.00
C ALA A 1001 -5.28 -11.68 43.92
N SER A 1002 -4.80 -10.44 43.87
CA SER A 1002 -5.44 -9.32 44.56
C SER A 1002 -6.71 -8.87 43.82
N VAL A 1003 -6.70 -8.93 42.50
CA VAL A 1003 -7.84 -8.66 41.62
C VAL A 1003 -7.86 -9.77 40.57
N PRO A 1004 -8.95 -10.53 40.41
CA PRO A 1004 -9.02 -11.57 39.40
C PRO A 1004 -8.88 -10.99 37.98
N ASN A 1005 -8.06 -11.61 37.13
CA ASN A 1005 -8.08 -11.42 35.69
C ASN A 1005 -8.59 -12.72 35.05
N PRO A 1006 -9.72 -12.72 34.31
CA PRO A 1006 -10.26 -13.95 33.71
C PRO A 1006 -9.35 -14.60 32.66
N GLN A 1007 -8.34 -13.89 32.18
CA GLN A 1007 -7.34 -14.41 31.24
C GLN A 1007 -6.08 -14.96 31.95
N VAL A 1008 -6.05 -14.98 33.28
CA VAL A 1008 -4.91 -15.47 34.08
C VAL A 1008 -5.40 -16.40 35.18
N SER A 1009 -5.02 -17.67 35.10
CA SER A 1009 -5.23 -18.62 36.20
C SER A 1009 -4.10 -18.48 37.22
N VAL A 1010 -4.45 -18.51 38.51
CA VAL A 1010 -3.50 -18.45 39.64
C VAL A 1010 -3.76 -19.62 40.56
N ARG A 1011 -2.76 -20.48 40.75
CA ARG A 1011 -2.87 -21.66 41.62
C ARG A 1011 -1.65 -21.78 42.54
N ALA A 1012 -1.89 -21.65 43.84
CA ALA A 1012 -0.94 -22.01 44.87
C ALA A 1012 -0.71 -23.53 44.89
N ALA A 1013 0.55 -23.98 44.86
CA ALA A 1013 0.95 -25.38 44.95
C ALA A 1013 2.27 -25.52 45.74
N GLY A 1014 2.18 -26.03 46.98
CA GLY A 1014 3.34 -26.23 47.85
C GLY A 1014 3.99 -24.90 48.27
N GLY A 1015 5.27 -24.72 47.95
CA GLY A 1015 6.02 -23.46 48.16
C GLY A 1015 6.11 -22.57 46.90
N THR A 1016 5.28 -22.83 45.89
CA THR A 1016 5.27 -22.13 44.60
C THR A 1016 3.86 -21.72 44.17
N THR A 1017 3.77 -20.78 43.23
CA THR A 1017 2.51 -20.39 42.60
C THR A 1017 2.60 -20.59 41.09
N GLU A 1018 1.64 -21.31 40.52
CA GLU A 1018 1.50 -21.51 39.08
C GLU A 1018 0.59 -20.43 38.50
N LEU A 1019 1.08 -19.74 37.48
CA LEU A 1019 0.32 -18.82 36.64
C LEU A 1019 0.14 -19.42 35.25
N THR A 1020 -1.06 -19.31 34.69
CA THR A 1020 -1.31 -19.61 33.28
C THR A 1020 -2.00 -18.43 32.62
N PHE A 1021 -1.29 -17.73 31.72
CA PHE A 1021 -1.82 -16.60 30.94
C PHE A 1021 -2.41 -17.08 29.62
N SER A 1022 -3.55 -16.52 29.20
CA SER A 1022 -4.15 -16.74 27.89
C SER A 1022 -3.69 -15.67 26.89
N SER A 1023 -2.68 -15.96 26.08
CA SER A 1023 -2.10 -15.04 25.11
C SER A 1023 -2.84 -15.12 23.77
N TYR A 1024 -3.79 -14.21 23.53
CA TYR A 1024 -4.49 -14.08 22.25
C TYR A 1024 -3.86 -13.00 21.38
N PHE A 1025 -3.47 -13.33 20.15
CA PHE A 1025 -2.87 -12.40 19.19
C PHE A 1025 -1.62 -11.65 19.72
N GLY A 1026 -0.88 -12.29 20.64
CA GLY A 1026 0.25 -11.69 21.33
C GLY A 1026 -0.10 -10.45 22.17
N ILE A 1027 -1.33 -10.35 22.69
CA ILE A 1027 -1.72 -9.29 23.63
C ILE A 1027 -1.31 -9.71 25.04
N PRO A 1028 -0.44 -8.94 25.73
CA PRO A 1028 -0.03 -9.26 27.10
C PRO A 1028 -1.21 -9.29 28.07
N GLN A 1029 -1.19 -10.25 28.99
CA GLN A 1029 -2.09 -10.33 30.13
C GLN A 1029 -1.30 -10.08 31.41
N GLU A 1030 -1.91 -9.41 32.37
CA GLU A 1030 -1.27 -9.10 33.65
C GLU A 1030 -2.15 -9.44 34.85
N ILE A 1031 -1.51 -9.69 35.99
CA ILE A 1031 -2.15 -9.99 37.26
C ILE A 1031 -1.39 -9.30 38.40
N ILE A 1032 -2.13 -8.75 39.36
CA ILE A 1032 -1.58 -8.24 40.62
C ILE A 1032 -1.76 -9.32 41.68
N LEU A 1033 -0.66 -9.70 42.30
CA LEU A 1033 -0.56 -10.77 43.28
C LEU A 1033 -0.20 -10.21 44.65
N LYS A 1034 -0.74 -10.82 45.70
CA LYS A 1034 -0.38 -10.57 47.10
C LYS A 1034 0.27 -11.80 47.70
N TYR A 1035 1.37 -11.58 48.41
CA TYR A 1035 2.10 -12.64 49.11
C TYR A 1035 1.22 -13.24 50.21
N GLN A 1036 1.14 -14.57 50.23
CA GLN A 1036 0.57 -15.32 51.35
C GLN A 1036 1.74 -15.83 52.22
N PRO A 1037 1.80 -15.44 53.51
CA PRO A 1037 2.83 -15.88 54.44
C PRO A 1037 2.96 -17.39 54.57
#